data_AF-A0A1E3G4X6-F1
#
_entry.id   AF-A0A1E3G4X6-F1
#
_cell.length_a   1.000
_cell.length_b   1.000
_cell.length_c   1.000
_cell.angle_alpha   90.00
_cell.angle_beta   90.00
_cell.angle_gamma   90.00
#
_symmetry.space_group_name_H-M   'P 1'
#
loop_
_entity.id
_entity.type
_entity.pdbx_description
1 polymer ?
#
loop_
_entity_poly.entity_id
_entity_poly.type
_entity_poly.pdbx_seq_one_letter_code
_entity_poly.pdbx_strand_id
1 'polypeptide(L)'
;MKELKRMLIYFLLIVGSVVMLAPFAWMVVTSFKLPSEVNTWPPRWTTRSFATSRTVKVVPTTGSATIAKGLSLREALTFVAKKSEGLVLNVNDDPFYRGTLRIPFKGATYTAAVTTEKFSQFLEKLEFPKEFPTDSPEVFFENVYLHYILGASPYFKRDTYIETILNSIESLADMIDTMLTFAVDRIEDESERDRFANFLEKKLEELEKVKPLVQRYKAGEELILSQNELTEIQKILNSLDLVYTTNSSHEVIDNYNSAIRNGLGNQLKHLEFFLAVDKFFKEVQDRTAGKDVVAQPLTEEDKRRILIERTQHFKDASLIKELVEKLPLDNIPEEFSKFLDKDLEKKYGITGIELANLKSLVGSLVNLAYEHDVDPEIYLADKDGSFARFESAVENAVGFNLTFVSVRSKLQAYREEFKNADELFRDVALNALELQDFRTIFENTRYAWKLIEAPEFVKSVLVKEGKSIEVVMEGVSPIYFIDDGIRKVELKFSASDVVKNVFQNYALAWKAAPFGRYYANTVFIAVVTTILEIIVSAMAAYAFSWMQFPGRGILFSIFLATMMVPGEVLLVPNFITVTKFGWIDTYYALIIPWIVSVFSIFLMRQHFLSLPLELFDAAKIDGCSHWRFLWQIAVPLSKPVVVTSALLKFVGSWNAFLWVLIVTNSPKYRTLTVGLQTFSSEVGTLYNMLMAAATFSILPVVIIFLFTQKYFVRGIARTGLK
;
A
#
# COMPACT_ATOMS: atom_id res chain seq x y z
N MET A 1 46.68 -11.07 40.09
CA MET A 1 45.29 -10.79 40.56
C MET A 1 44.75 -9.43 40.12
N LYS A 2 45.45 -8.30 40.31
CA LYS A 2 44.97 -6.97 39.88
C LYS A 2 44.71 -6.87 38.36
N GLU A 3 45.62 -7.40 37.55
CA GLU A 3 45.46 -7.41 36.08
C GLU A 3 44.31 -8.30 35.60
N LEU A 4 44.12 -9.47 36.22
CA LEU A 4 42.99 -10.35 35.92
C LEU A 4 41.65 -9.68 36.26
N LYS A 5 41.57 -8.97 37.39
CA LYS A 5 40.37 -8.21 37.78
C LYS A 5 40.08 -7.07 36.80
N ARG A 6 41.11 -6.36 36.33
CA ARG A 6 40.96 -5.31 35.30
C ARG A 6 40.50 -5.88 33.96
N MET A 7 41.08 -6.98 33.51
CA MET A 7 40.65 -7.66 32.28
C MET A 7 39.19 -8.11 32.38
N LEU A 8 38.76 -8.65 33.52
CA LEU A 8 37.38 -9.08 33.73
C LEU A 8 36.41 -7.88 33.72
N ILE A 9 36.79 -6.75 34.33
CA ILE A 9 36.01 -5.50 34.28
C ILE A 9 35.90 -5.00 32.84
N TYR A 10 37.00 -4.93 32.09
CA TYR A 10 36.96 -4.48 30.70
C TYR A 10 36.14 -5.42 29.81
N PHE A 11 36.25 -6.73 30.02
CA PHE A 11 35.42 -7.70 29.32
C PHE A 11 33.93 -7.46 29.59
N LEU A 12 33.53 -7.31 30.86
CA LEU A 12 32.15 -7.00 31.22
C LEU A 12 31.67 -5.67 30.63
N LEU A 13 32.51 -4.64 30.63
CA LEU A 13 32.18 -3.34 30.02
C LEU A 13 32.03 -3.43 28.50
N ILE A 14 32.88 -4.20 27.81
CA ILE A 14 32.78 -4.45 26.36
C ILE A 14 31.49 -5.22 26.05
N VAL A 15 31.22 -6.31 26.77
CA VAL A 15 29.98 -7.09 26.61
C VAL A 15 28.76 -6.21 26.84
N GLY A 16 28.74 -5.43 27.94
CA GLY A 16 27.68 -4.49 28.22
C GLY A 16 27.51 -3.43 27.13
N SER A 17 28.60 -2.92 26.56
CA SER A 17 28.57 -1.96 25.45
C SER A 17 28.01 -2.59 24.18
N VAL A 18 28.40 -3.81 23.84
CA VAL A 18 27.88 -4.54 22.67
C VAL A 18 26.38 -4.78 22.81
N VAL A 19 25.91 -5.21 23.97
CA VAL A 19 24.48 -5.42 24.26
C VAL A 19 23.71 -4.10 24.14
N MET A 20 24.24 -2.99 24.65
CA MET A 20 23.60 -1.68 24.56
C MET A 20 23.59 -1.12 23.13
N LEU A 21 24.59 -1.43 22.30
CA LEU A 21 24.68 -0.98 20.91
C LEU A 21 23.89 -1.87 19.94
N ALA A 22 23.60 -3.12 20.30
CA ALA A 22 22.93 -4.08 19.42
C ALA A 22 21.58 -3.58 18.87
N PRO A 23 20.68 -2.93 19.65
CA PRO A 23 19.44 -2.36 19.11
C PRO A 23 19.68 -1.26 18.08
N PHE A 24 20.71 -0.42 18.26
CA PHE A 24 21.05 0.63 17.31
C PHE A 24 21.67 0.07 16.03
N ALA A 25 22.54 -0.93 16.16
CA ALA A 25 23.08 -1.66 15.01
C ALA A 25 21.94 -2.34 14.23
N TRP A 26 21.00 -2.97 14.93
CA TRP A 26 19.82 -3.58 14.31
C TRP A 26 18.92 -2.56 13.61
N MET A 27 18.69 -1.39 14.22
CA MET A 27 17.94 -0.29 13.60
C MET A 27 18.59 0.15 12.28
N VAL A 28 19.91 0.37 12.26
CA VAL A 28 20.64 0.78 11.05
C VAL A 28 20.69 -0.34 10.00
N VAL A 29 20.85 -1.60 10.41
CA VAL A 29 20.83 -2.71 9.44
C VAL A 29 19.44 -2.91 8.85
N THR A 30 18.40 -2.78 9.66
CA THR A 30 17.00 -2.94 9.24
C THR A 30 16.52 -1.79 8.36
N SER A 31 17.07 -0.59 8.50
CA SER A 31 16.78 0.52 7.60
C SER A 31 17.27 0.27 6.16
N PHE A 32 18.22 -0.65 5.93
CA PHE A 32 18.68 -1.04 4.59
C PHE A 32 17.97 -2.28 4.03
N LYS A 33 17.11 -2.94 4.82
CA LYS A 33 16.44 -4.19 4.42
C LYS A 33 15.25 -3.96 3.51
N LEU A 34 14.96 -4.97 2.71
CA LEU A 34 13.69 -5.04 2.00
C LEU A 34 12.56 -5.41 2.98
N PRO A 35 11.30 -5.03 2.70
CA PRO A 35 10.17 -5.29 3.60
C PRO A 35 10.02 -6.75 4.07
N SER A 36 10.14 -7.71 3.17
CA SER A 36 10.00 -9.14 3.47
C SER A 36 11.09 -9.66 4.40
N GLU A 37 12.29 -9.08 4.36
CA GLU A 37 13.44 -9.52 5.15
C GLU A 37 13.28 -9.14 6.62
N VAL A 38 12.56 -8.06 6.93
CA VAL A 38 12.39 -7.57 8.29
C VAL A 38 11.59 -8.54 9.15
N ASN A 39 10.62 -9.23 8.55
CA ASN A 39 9.72 -10.16 9.24
C ASN A 39 10.23 -11.60 9.25
N THR A 40 11.44 -11.86 8.75
CA THR A 40 12.01 -13.22 8.74
C THR A 40 12.53 -13.65 10.12
N TRP A 41 12.23 -14.89 10.49
CA TRP A 41 12.80 -15.56 11.65
C TRP A 41 13.60 -16.81 11.21
N PRO A 42 14.86 -16.99 11.66
CA PRO A 42 15.64 -16.12 12.54
C PRO A 42 16.04 -14.79 11.86
N PRO A 43 16.35 -13.73 12.64
CA PRO A 43 16.64 -12.41 12.10
C PRO A 43 17.92 -12.42 11.25
N ARG A 44 17.82 -11.99 9.98
CA ARG A 44 18.98 -11.92 9.08
C ARG A 44 19.74 -10.61 9.26
N TRP A 45 21.06 -10.65 9.37
CA TRP A 45 21.91 -9.45 9.46
C TRP A 45 22.37 -8.92 8.08
N THR A 46 22.20 -9.72 7.04
CA THR A 46 22.47 -9.36 5.64
C THR A 46 21.18 -8.87 4.95
N THR A 47 21.30 -8.12 3.87
CA THR A 47 20.17 -7.63 3.06
C THR A 47 20.42 -7.86 1.58
N ARG A 48 19.38 -8.25 0.85
CA ARG A 48 19.38 -8.35 -0.63
C ARG A 48 19.50 -6.98 -1.31
N SER A 49 19.35 -5.86 -0.59
CA SER A 49 19.54 -4.52 -1.15
C SER A 49 20.94 -4.26 -1.71
N PHE A 50 21.96 -5.00 -1.24
CA PHE A 50 23.34 -4.93 -1.77
C PHE A 50 23.55 -5.80 -3.02
N ALA A 51 22.57 -6.61 -3.44
CA ALA A 51 22.73 -7.53 -4.56
C ALA A 51 22.77 -6.79 -5.91
N THR A 52 23.66 -7.22 -6.80
CA THR A 52 23.76 -6.74 -8.18
C THR A 52 22.72 -7.36 -9.11
N SER A 53 22.06 -8.43 -8.67
CA SER A 53 20.94 -9.04 -9.39
C SER A 53 19.91 -9.62 -8.44
N ARG A 54 18.65 -9.63 -8.85
CA ARG A 54 17.54 -10.19 -8.07
C ARG A 54 16.52 -10.86 -8.98
N THR A 55 16.10 -12.06 -8.62
CA THR A 55 14.93 -12.70 -9.24
C THR A 55 13.70 -12.39 -8.41
N VAL A 56 12.65 -11.90 -9.07
CA VAL A 56 11.39 -11.45 -8.44
C VAL A 56 10.28 -12.38 -8.90
N LYS A 57 9.51 -12.91 -7.95
CA LYS A 57 8.33 -13.74 -8.27
C LYS A 57 7.19 -12.86 -8.74
N VAL A 58 6.50 -13.29 -9.79
CA VAL A 58 5.36 -12.59 -10.38
C VAL A 58 4.20 -13.54 -10.65
N VAL A 59 2.98 -12.99 -10.68
CA VAL A 59 1.75 -13.70 -11.00
C VAL A 59 1.11 -13.00 -12.21
N PRO A 60 1.02 -13.67 -13.38
CA PRO A 60 0.37 -13.11 -14.56
C PRO A 60 -1.15 -13.01 -14.37
N THR A 61 -1.74 -11.93 -14.87
CA THR A 61 -3.17 -11.65 -14.84
C THR A 61 -3.57 -10.87 -16.11
N THR A 62 -4.77 -11.13 -16.62
CA THR A 62 -5.46 -10.23 -17.56
C THR A 62 -6.27 -9.21 -16.76
N GLY A 63 -6.06 -7.92 -16.99
CA GLY A 63 -7.13 -6.96 -16.67
C GLY A 63 -7.47 -6.70 -15.21
N SER A 64 -6.53 -6.75 -14.26
CA SER A 64 -6.82 -6.14 -12.96
C SER A 64 -6.90 -4.61 -13.10
N ALA A 65 -8.10 -4.07 -12.93
CA ALA A 65 -8.32 -2.65 -12.71
C ALA A 65 -7.52 -2.21 -11.47
N THR A 66 -6.30 -1.72 -11.68
CA THR A 66 -5.60 -0.99 -10.64
C THR A 66 -6.30 0.34 -10.48
N ILE A 67 -7.26 0.40 -9.55
CA ILE A 67 -7.62 1.66 -8.89
C ILE A 67 -6.30 2.23 -8.39
N ALA A 68 -5.85 3.35 -8.96
CA ALA A 68 -4.63 3.99 -8.51
C ALA A 68 -4.78 4.31 -7.01
N LYS A 69 -4.00 3.63 -6.16
CA LYS A 69 -3.94 3.94 -4.73
C LYS A 69 -3.41 5.37 -4.60
N GLY A 70 -4.24 6.28 -4.10
CA GLY A 70 -3.90 7.70 -3.95
C GLY A 70 -4.97 8.66 -4.47
N LEU A 71 -5.95 8.15 -5.23
CA LEU A 71 -7.12 8.92 -5.63
C LEU A 71 -8.05 9.10 -4.42
N SER A 72 -8.50 10.33 -4.20
CA SER A 72 -9.59 10.59 -3.25
C SER A 72 -10.83 9.80 -3.68
N LEU A 73 -11.73 9.45 -2.74
CA LEU A 73 -12.97 8.73 -3.03
C LEU A 73 -13.79 9.40 -4.16
N ARG A 74 -13.66 10.73 -4.29
CA ARG A 74 -14.28 11.53 -5.34
C ARG A 74 -13.61 11.40 -6.71
N GLU A 75 -12.30 11.17 -6.75
CA GLU A 75 -11.57 10.92 -7.99
C GLU A 75 -11.69 9.45 -8.41
N ALA A 76 -11.72 8.52 -7.46
CA ALA A 76 -11.97 7.10 -7.72
C ALA A 76 -13.34 6.86 -8.35
N LEU A 77 -14.34 7.67 -7.99
CA LEU A 77 -15.68 7.59 -8.57
C LEU A 77 -15.73 8.03 -10.04
N THR A 78 -14.73 8.73 -10.58
CA THR A 78 -14.64 9.15 -12.00
C THR A 78 -13.78 8.24 -12.88
N PHE A 79 -13.26 7.13 -12.36
CA PHE A 79 -12.48 6.19 -13.16
C PHE A 79 -13.38 5.13 -13.79
N VAL A 80 -13.58 5.24 -15.10
CA VAL A 80 -13.91 4.09 -15.93
C VAL A 80 -12.70 3.16 -15.91
N ALA A 81 -12.89 1.94 -15.40
CA ALA A 81 -11.89 0.90 -15.49
C ALA A 81 -11.71 0.50 -16.95
N LYS A 82 -10.83 1.21 -17.69
CA LYS A 82 -10.47 0.79 -19.05
C LYS A 82 -9.85 -0.61 -18.94
N LYS A 83 -10.42 -1.57 -19.67
CA LYS A 83 -9.90 -2.94 -19.79
C LYS A 83 -8.43 -2.85 -20.22
N SER A 84 -7.49 -3.38 -19.43
CA SER A 84 -6.07 -3.25 -19.73
C SER A 84 -5.73 -3.93 -21.05
N GLU A 85 -5.11 -3.21 -21.98
CA GLU A 85 -4.66 -3.74 -23.28
C GLU A 85 -3.33 -4.55 -23.17
N GLY A 86 -2.95 -5.00 -21.96
CA GLY A 86 -1.65 -5.61 -21.69
C GLY A 86 -1.68 -6.77 -20.70
N LEU A 87 -0.60 -7.56 -20.71
CA LEU A 87 -0.35 -8.61 -19.73
C LEU A 87 0.15 -7.97 -18.43
N VAL A 88 -0.58 -8.17 -17.34
CA VAL A 88 -0.23 -7.60 -16.03
C VAL A 88 0.43 -8.67 -15.17
N LEU A 89 1.71 -8.49 -14.85
CA LEU A 89 2.47 -9.33 -13.94
C LEU A 89 2.49 -8.68 -12.56
N ASN A 90 1.69 -9.20 -11.62
CA ASN A 90 1.67 -8.74 -10.25
C ASN A 90 2.86 -9.29 -9.48
N VAL A 91 3.62 -8.41 -8.82
CA VAL A 91 4.82 -8.79 -8.06
C VAL A 91 4.41 -9.42 -6.73
N ASN A 92 4.80 -10.68 -6.54
CA ASN A 92 4.61 -11.43 -5.29
C ASN A 92 5.95 -11.57 -4.53
N ASP A 93 6.65 -10.45 -4.38
CA ASP A 93 7.93 -10.31 -3.67
C ASP A 93 8.10 -8.81 -3.29
N ASP A 94 9.25 -8.41 -2.73
CA ASP A 94 9.50 -6.99 -2.44
C ASP A 94 9.51 -6.13 -3.70
N PRO A 95 9.00 -4.89 -3.63
CA PRO A 95 8.97 -3.99 -4.79
C PRO A 95 10.38 -3.63 -5.29
N PHE A 96 10.46 -3.22 -6.55
CA PHE A 96 11.70 -2.74 -7.17
C PHE A 96 11.45 -1.47 -7.99
N TYR A 97 12.44 -0.57 -8.04
CA TYR A 97 12.25 0.77 -8.62
C TYR A 97 13.25 1.12 -9.72
N ARG A 98 14.23 0.25 -9.96
CA ARG A 98 15.37 0.51 -10.85
C ARG A 98 16.02 -0.79 -11.32
N GLY A 99 17.08 -0.68 -12.12
CA GLY A 99 17.77 -1.81 -12.74
C GLY A 99 17.20 -2.18 -14.11
N THR A 100 17.84 -3.14 -14.76
CA THR A 100 17.39 -3.73 -16.03
C THR A 100 16.48 -4.90 -15.72
N LEU A 101 15.22 -4.78 -16.11
CA LEU A 101 14.21 -5.82 -16.02
C LEU A 101 14.32 -6.73 -17.23
N ARG A 102 14.28 -8.04 -17.00
CA ARG A 102 14.16 -9.07 -18.04
C ARG A 102 12.97 -9.97 -17.71
N ILE A 103 12.01 -10.01 -18.62
CA ILE A 103 10.84 -10.89 -18.56
C ILE A 103 11.07 -12.03 -19.56
N PRO A 104 11.03 -13.30 -19.10
CA PRO A 104 11.38 -14.46 -19.93
C PRO A 104 10.27 -14.79 -20.93
N PHE A 105 10.16 -14.01 -22.00
CA PHE A 105 9.24 -14.28 -23.11
C PHE A 105 9.86 -15.20 -24.16
N LYS A 106 11.19 -15.33 -24.21
CA LYS A 106 11.85 -16.15 -25.23
C LYS A 106 11.42 -17.61 -25.10
N GLY A 107 10.81 -18.15 -26.15
CA GLY A 107 10.29 -19.51 -26.17
C GLY A 107 8.81 -19.64 -25.79
N ALA A 108 8.17 -18.56 -25.34
CA ALA A 108 6.73 -18.50 -25.10
C ALA A 108 5.96 -18.70 -26.41
N THR A 109 4.93 -19.55 -26.39
CA THR A 109 4.11 -19.86 -27.57
C THR A 109 2.86 -19.00 -27.57
N TYR A 110 2.48 -18.48 -28.74
CA TYR A 110 1.33 -17.60 -28.85
C TYR A 110 0.72 -17.65 -30.25
N THR A 111 -0.45 -17.05 -30.40
CA THR A 111 -1.04 -16.75 -31.71
C THR A 111 -1.49 -15.30 -31.74
N ALA A 112 -1.54 -14.70 -32.93
CA ALA A 112 -1.99 -13.31 -33.07
C ALA A 112 -3.52 -13.20 -32.98
N ALA A 113 -4.23 -14.14 -33.60
CA ALA A 113 -5.68 -14.23 -33.57
C ALA A 113 -6.10 -15.65 -34.00
N VAL A 114 -7.22 -16.12 -33.47
CA VAL A 114 -7.88 -17.33 -33.95
C VAL A 114 -8.97 -16.93 -34.95
N THR A 115 -8.93 -17.51 -36.15
CA THR A 115 -9.95 -17.29 -37.18
C THR A 115 -11.32 -17.74 -36.68
N THR A 116 -12.36 -16.94 -36.93
CA THR A 116 -13.75 -17.24 -36.52
C THR A 116 -14.20 -18.63 -36.97
N GLU A 117 -13.84 -19.07 -38.19
CA GLU A 117 -14.18 -20.40 -38.71
C GLU A 117 -13.62 -21.54 -37.85
N LYS A 118 -12.31 -21.50 -37.54
CA LYS A 118 -11.64 -22.50 -36.69
C LYS A 118 -12.22 -22.50 -35.28
N PHE A 119 -12.59 -21.33 -34.76
CA PHE A 119 -13.22 -21.19 -33.45
C PHE A 119 -14.65 -21.76 -33.43
N SER A 120 -15.50 -21.42 -34.40
CA SER A 120 -16.86 -21.96 -34.51
C SER A 120 -16.86 -23.49 -34.65
N GLN A 121 -15.98 -24.06 -35.48
CA GLN A 121 -15.84 -25.52 -35.61
C GLN A 121 -15.41 -26.21 -34.30
N PHE A 122 -14.66 -25.50 -33.46
CA PHE A 122 -14.30 -25.99 -32.13
C PHE A 122 -15.51 -25.93 -31.18
N LEU A 123 -16.25 -24.82 -31.16
CA LEU A 123 -17.45 -24.66 -30.32
C LEU A 123 -18.54 -25.69 -30.66
N GLU A 124 -18.73 -26.03 -31.94
CA GLU A 124 -19.70 -27.06 -32.37
C GLU A 124 -19.43 -28.46 -31.81
N LYS A 125 -18.16 -28.76 -31.50
CA LYS A 125 -17.73 -30.07 -30.96
C LYS A 125 -17.71 -30.11 -29.43
N LEU A 126 -17.97 -28.98 -28.77
CA LEU A 126 -17.77 -28.82 -27.34
C LEU A 126 -19.11 -28.86 -26.61
N GLU A 127 -19.22 -29.73 -25.61
CA GLU A 127 -20.37 -29.71 -24.69
C GLU A 127 -20.15 -28.68 -23.59
N PHE A 128 -21.06 -27.71 -23.45
CA PHE A 128 -20.93 -26.63 -22.47
C PHE A 128 -21.55 -27.04 -21.13
N PRO A 129 -20.75 -27.23 -20.06
CA PRO A 129 -21.31 -27.44 -18.72
C PRO A 129 -21.91 -26.16 -18.12
N LYS A 130 -21.54 -25.00 -18.68
CA LYS A 130 -22.02 -23.66 -18.32
C LYS A 130 -21.89 -22.72 -19.53
N GLU A 131 -22.75 -21.70 -19.59
CA GLU A 131 -22.66 -20.63 -20.58
C GLU A 131 -21.42 -19.75 -20.37
N PHE A 132 -20.70 -19.48 -21.48
CA PHE A 132 -19.60 -18.54 -21.57
C PHE A 132 -19.83 -17.60 -22.75
N PRO A 133 -19.42 -16.33 -22.68
CA PRO A 133 -19.47 -15.43 -23.85
C PRO A 133 -18.62 -15.99 -24.99
N THR A 134 -19.15 -15.98 -26.20
CA THR A 134 -18.51 -16.55 -27.41
C THR A 134 -18.28 -15.49 -28.50
N ASP A 135 -18.39 -14.21 -28.15
CA ASP A 135 -18.27 -13.07 -29.07
C ASP A 135 -16.91 -13.05 -29.80
N SER A 136 -15.84 -13.43 -29.09
CA SER A 136 -14.52 -13.65 -29.67
C SER A 136 -13.79 -14.80 -28.97
N PRO A 137 -12.81 -15.45 -29.65
CA PRO A 137 -11.96 -16.47 -29.05
C PRO A 137 -11.29 -15.98 -27.76
N GLU A 138 -10.77 -14.75 -27.76
CA GLU A 138 -10.06 -14.16 -26.63
C GLU A 138 -10.97 -13.96 -25.43
N VAL A 139 -12.18 -13.43 -25.64
CA VAL A 139 -13.18 -13.24 -24.58
C VAL A 139 -13.62 -14.60 -24.02
N PHE A 140 -13.82 -15.58 -24.89
CA PHE A 140 -14.16 -16.94 -24.47
C PHE A 140 -13.06 -17.55 -23.59
N PHE A 141 -11.81 -17.56 -24.06
CA PHE A 141 -10.69 -18.09 -23.29
C PHE A 141 -10.52 -17.35 -21.97
N GLU A 142 -10.56 -16.01 -21.97
CA GLU A 142 -10.45 -15.21 -20.75
C GLU A 142 -11.48 -15.64 -19.69
N ASN A 143 -12.76 -15.75 -20.08
CA ASN A 143 -13.82 -16.15 -19.16
C ASN A 143 -13.69 -17.61 -18.68
N VAL A 144 -13.27 -18.52 -19.56
CA VAL A 144 -13.03 -19.92 -19.20
C VAL A 144 -11.88 -20.01 -18.20
N TYR A 145 -10.71 -19.42 -18.49
CA TYR A 145 -9.57 -19.47 -17.59
C TYR A 145 -9.84 -18.73 -16.26
N LEU A 146 -10.56 -17.60 -16.27
CA LEU A 146 -11.01 -16.94 -15.04
C LEU A 146 -11.92 -17.84 -14.20
N HIS A 147 -12.83 -18.57 -14.81
CA HIS A 147 -13.70 -19.48 -14.07
C HIS A 147 -12.95 -20.67 -13.48
N TYR A 148 -12.07 -21.29 -14.26
CA TYR A 148 -11.46 -22.57 -13.87
C TYR A 148 -10.16 -22.44 -13.09
N ILE A 149 -9.30 -21.45 -13.39
CA ILE A 149 -7.92 -21.39 -12.88
C ILE A 149 -7.53 -20.02 -12.27
N LEU A 150 -7.95 -18.90 -12.86
CA LEU A 150 -7.39 -17.56 -12.57
C LEU A 150 -8.27 -16.66 -11.68
N GLY A 151 -9.55 -16.98 -11.50
CA GLY A 151 -10.49 -16.13 -10.76
C GLY A 151 -10.24 -16.12 -9.25
N ALA A 152 -11.00 -15.27 -8.53
CA ALA A 152 -10.91 -15.17 -7.08
C ALA A 152 -11.29 -16.47 -6.35
N SER A 153 -12.18 -17.28 -6.94
CA SER A 153 -12.57 -18.59 -6.46
C SER A 153 -12.62 -19.57 -7.65
N PRO A 154 -11.45 -20.05 -8.11
CA PRO A 154 -11.35 -20.87 -9.31
C PRO A 154 -11.90 -22.28 -9.08
N TYR A 155 -12.55 -22.85 -10.10
CA TYR A 155 -13.21 -24.15 -10.00
C TYR A 155 -12.25 -25.30 -9.65
N PHE A 156 -11.02 -25.31 -10.19
CA PHE A 156 -10.00 -26.32 -9.91
C PHE A 156 -9.09 -25.98 -8.73
N LYS A 157 -9.56 -25.17 -7.78
CA LYS A 157 -8.87 -24.95 -6.52
C LYS A 157 -8.67 -26.29 -5.80
N ARG A 158 -7.42 -26.62 -5.47
CA ARG A 158 -6.98 -27.96 -5.07
C ARG A 158 -7.78 -28.54 -3.91
N ASP A 159 -7.94 -27.79 -2.83
CA ASP A 159 -8.66 -28.25 -1.64
C ASP A 159 -10.14 -28.53 -1.95
N THR A 160 -10.80 -27.57 -2.58
CA THR A 160 -12.24 -27.55 -2.81
C THR A 160 -12.65 -28.55 -3.89
N TYR A 161 -11.91 -28.63 -4.99
CA TYR A 161 -12.23 -29.51 -6.11
C TYR A 161 -12.04 -30.99 -5.74
N ILE A 162 -10.94 -31.32 -5.07
CA ILE A 162 -10.67 -32.69 -4.62
C ILE A 162 -11.71 -33.12 -3.57
N GLU A 163 -12.06 -32.25 -2.62
CA GLU A 163 -13.14 -32.55 -1.66
C GLU A 163 -14.50 -32.76 -2.37
N THR A 164 -14.80 -31.96 -3.39
CA THR A 164 -16.04 -32.12 -4.18
C THR A 164 -16.10 -33.48 -4.88
N ILE A 165 -14.99 -33.94 -5.48
CA ILE A 165 -14.91 -35.27 -6.09
C ILE A 165 -15.06 -36.36 -5.03
N LEU A 166 -14.34 -36.28 -3.90
CA LEU A 166 -14.40 -37.29 -2.84
C LEU A 166 -15.81 -37.41 -2.26
N ASN A 167 -16.49 -36.29 -2.00
CA ASN A 167 -17.87 -36.28 -1.53
C ASN A 167 -18.83 -36.87 -2.57
N SER A 168 -18.57 -36.64 -3.87
CA SER A 168 -19.37 -37.23 -4.95
C SER A 168 -19.18 -38.74 -5.07
N ILE A 169 -17.95 -39.25 -4.85
CA ILE A 169 -17.64 -40.69 -4.78
C ILE A 169 -18.38 -41.32 -3.59
N GLU A 170 -18.31 -40.68 -2.42
CA GLU A 170 -18.94 -41.18 -1.20
C GLU A 170 -20.46 -41.18 -1.30
N SER A 171 -21.05 -40.09 -1.80
CA SER A 171 -22.51 -40.02 -2.04
C SER A 171 -22.98 -41.08 -3.04
N LEU A 172 -22.17 -41.37 -4.06
CA LEU A 172 -22.49 -42.42 -5.04
C LEU A 172 -22.37 -43.81 -4.41
N ALA A 173 -21.34 -44.08 -3.61
CA ALA A 173 -21.17 -45.34 -2.89
C ALA A 173 -22.34 -45.60 -1.93
N ASP A 174 -22.72 -44.60 -1.12
CA ASP A 174 -23.87 -44.68 -0.20
C ASP A 174 -25.19 -44.92 -0.95
N MET A 175 -25.36 -44.29 -2.12
CA MET A 175 -26.53 -44.52 -2.97
C MET A 175 -26.57 -45.94 -3.53
N ILE A 176 -25.43 -46.44 -4.01
CA ILE A 176 -25.29 -47.80 -4.54
C ILE A 176 -25.62 -48.82 -3.44
N ASP A 177 -25.06 -48.64 -2.24
CA ASP A 177 -25.33 -49.50 -1.08
C ASP A 177 -26.84 -49.49 -0.70
N THR A 178 -27.45 -48.31 -0.70
CA THR A 178 -28.90 -48.15 -0.48
C THR A 178 -29.72 -48.84 -1.56
N MET A 179 -29.30 -48.76 -2.83
CA MET A 179 -29.98 -49.39 -3.95
C MET A 179 -29.90 -50.92 -3.88
N LEU A 180 -28.71 -51.47 -3.61
CA LEU A 180 -28.48 -52.89 -3.40
C LEU A 180 -29.34 -53.43 -2.25
N THR A 181 -29.51 -52.64 -1.18
CA THR A 181 -30.27 -53.06 -0.01
C THR A 181 -31.80 -52.96 -0.21
N PHE A 182 -32.31 -51.96 -0.93
CA PHE A 182 -33.75 -51.62 -0.91
C PHE A 182 -34.43 -51.41 -2.26
N ALA A 183 -33.68 -51.18 -3.34
CA ALA A 183 -34.23 -50.72 -4.62
C ALA A 183 -34.13 -51.77 -5.73
N VAL A 184 -33.10 -52.62 -5.71
CA VAL A 184 -32.88 -53.64 -6.75
C VAL A 184 -34.04 -54.65 -6.79
N ASP A 185 -34.60 -55.04 -5.65
CA ASP A 185 -35.74 -55.96 -5.56
C ASP A 185 -37.03 -55.44 -6.21
N ARG A 186 -37.08 -54.15 -6.58
CA ARG A 186 -38.21 -53.54 -7.29
C ARG A 186 -38.18 -53.81 -8.81
N ILE A 187 -37.11 -54.40 -9.33
CA ILE A 187 -36.99 -54.78 -10.74
C ILE A 187 -37.69 -56.13 -10.95
N GLU A 188 -38.76 -56.15 -11.76
CA GLU A 188 -39.59 -57.35 -11.99
C GLU A 188 -38.88 -58.42 -12.82
N ASP A 189 -38.03 -58.03 -13.77
CA ASP A 189 -37.23 -58.96 -14.58
C ASP A 189 -36.03 -59.48 -13.77
N GLU A 190 -36.11 -60.74 -13.37
CA GLU A 190 -35.06 -61.43 -12.60
C GLU A 190 -33.70 -61.43 -13.29
N SER A 191 -33.64 -61.54 -14.63
CA SER A 191 -32.37 -61.47 -15.36
C SER A 191 -31.76 -60.08 -15.36
N GLU A 192 -32.58 -59.03 -15.39
CA GLU A 192 -32.11 -57.63 -15.40
C GLU A 192 -31.75 -57.16 -13.99
N ARG A 193 -32.52 -57.61 -12.99
CA ARG A 193 -32.25 -57.41 -11.57
C ARG A 193 -30.86 -57.93 -11.19
N ASP A 194 -30.54 -59.17 -11.54
CA ASP A 194 -29.27 -59.79 -11.19
C ASP A 194 -28.10 -59.15 -11.95
N ARG A 195 -28.30 -58.72 -13.19
CA ARG A 195 -27.28 -57.96 -13.95
C ARG A 195 -26.99 -56.61 -13.32
N PHE A 196 -28.04 -55.88 -12.94
CA PHE A 196 -27.90 -54.57 -12.33
C PHE A 196 -27.27 -54.67 -10.92
N ALA A 197 -27.68 -55.64 -10.10
CA ALA A 197 -27.05 -55.93 -8.79
C ALA A 197 -25.53 -56.18 -8.92
N ASN A 198 -25.14 -57.14 -9.78
CA ASN A 198 -23.74 -57.48 -10.00
C ASN A 198 -22.93 -56.29 -10.53
N PHE A 199 -23.55 -55.46 -11.38
CA PHE A 199 -22.94 -54.22 -11.84
C PHE A 199 -22.71 -53.25 -10.67
N LEU A 200 -23.73 -53.00 -9.85
CA LEU A 200 -23.66 -52.11 -8.69
C LEU A 200 -22.61 -52.54 -7.67
N GLU A 201 -22.55 -53.83 -7.31
CA GLU A 201 -21.53 -54.37 -6.38
C GLU A 201 -20.11 -54.15 -6.91
N LYS A 202 -19.89 -54.41 -8.20
CA LYS A 202 -18.61 -54.16 -8.85
C LYS A 202 -18.25 -52.68 -8.84
N LYS A 203 -19.21 -51.78 -9.08
CA LYS A 203 -18.98 -50.33 -9.04
C LYS A 203 -18.70 -49.80 -7.64
N LEU A 204 -19.34 -50.36 -6.62
CA LEU A 204 -19.04 -50.03 -5.23
C LEU A 204 -17.58 -50.36 -4.89
N GLU A 205 -17.08 -51.54 -5.27
CA GLU A 205 -15.68 -51.93 -5.06
C GLU A 205 -14.69 -51.05 -5.86
N GLU A 206 -15.04 -50.68 -7.09
CA GLU A 206 -14.24 -49.76 -7.91
C GLU A 206 -14.15 -48.35 -7.30
N LEU A 207 -15.25 -47.82 -6.73
CA LEU A 207 -15.30 -46.51 -6.08
C LEU A 207 -14.43 -46.48 -4.81
N GLU A 208 -14.47 -47.53 -3.99
CA GLU A 208 -13.61 -47.66 -2.80
C GLU A 208 -12.12 -47.66 -3.17
N LYS A 209 -11.75 -48.34 -4.27
CA LYS A 209 -10.36 -48.38 -4.77
C LYS A 209 -9.91 -47.04 -5.34
N VAL A 210 -10.81 -46.26 -5.94
CA VAL A 210 -10.49 -44.96 -6.55
C VAL A 210 -10.39 -43.83 -5.53
N LYS A 211 -11.13 -43.88 -4.41
CA LYS A 211 -11.09 -42.87 -3.33
C LYS A 211 -9.66 -42.47 -2.91
N PRO A 212 -8.74 -43.40 -2.56
CA PRO A 212 -7.36 -43.04 -2.19
C PRO A 212 -6.53 -42.49 -3.37
N LEU A 213 -6.83 -42.88 -4.61
CA LEU A 213 -6.12 -42.41 -5.80
C LEU A 213 -6.42 -40.93 -6.10
N VAL A 214 -7.64 -40.47 -5.81
CA VAL A 214 -8.02 -39.06 -5.92
C VAL A 214 -7.53 -38.26 -4.72
N GLN A 215 -7.62 -38.83 -3.52
CA GLN A 215 -7.27 -38.15 -2.27
C GLN A 215 -5.81 -37.66 -2.23
N ARG A 216 -4.88 -38.35 -2.91
CA ARG A 216 -3.47 -37.95 -2.97
C ARG A 216 -3.24 -36.55 -3.52
N TYR A 217 -4.13 -36.05 -4.39
CA TYR A 217 -4.02 -34.73 -5.00
C TYR A 217 -4.45 -33.58 -4.07
N LYS A 218 -4.99 -33.90 -2.89
CA LYS A 218 -5.29 -32.90 -1.84
C LYS A 218 -4.02 -32.20 -1.33
N ALA A 219 -2.86 -32.87 -1.41
CA ALA A 219 -1.56 -32.30 -1.06
C ALA A 219 -0.85 -31.75 -2.32
N GLY A 220 -0.23 -30.57 -2.22
CA GLY A 220 0.56 -29.97 -3.30
C GLY A 220 1.13 -28.61 -2.93
N GLU A 221 2.11 -28.12 -3.69
CA GLU A 221 2.76 -26.81 -3.46
C GLU A 221 1.95 -25.63 -4.02
N GLU A 222 1.02 -25.91 -4.95
CA GLU A 222 0.20 -24.90 -5.63
C GLU A 222 -1.26 -24.97 -5.18
N LEU A 223 -1.91 -23.81 -5.05
CA LEU A 223 -3.32 -23.70 -4.67
C LEU A 223 -4.28 -24.25 -5.75
N ILE A 224 -3.84 -24.30 -6.99
CA ILE A 224 -4.59 -24.80 -8.14
C ILE A 224 -3.98 -26.12 -8.61
N LEU A 225 -4.82 -27.04 -9.10
CA LEU A 225 -4.34 -28.26 -9.74
C LEU A 225 -3.67 -27.95 -11.08
N SER A 226 -2.49 -28.51 -11.30
CA SER A 226 -1.80 -28.41 -12.58
C SER A 226 -2.54 -29.22 -13.65
N GLN A 227 -2.35 -28.88 -14.92
CA GLN A 227 -2.96 -29.60 -16.03
C GLN A 227 -2.62 -31.10 -16.03
N ASN A 228 -1.39 -31.46 -15.65
CA ASN A 228 -0.98 -32.87 -15.53
C ASN A 228 -1.80 -33.59 -14.46
N GLU A 229 -2.03 -32.95 -13.31
CA GLU A 229 -2.88 -33.51 -12.25
C GLU A 229 -4.34 -33.63 -12.71
N LEU A 230 -4.88 -32.62 -13.38
CA LEU A 230 -6.24 -32.65 -13.96
C LEU A 230 -6.41 -33.78 -14.97
N THR A 231 -5.43 -34.01 -15.83
CA THR A 231 -5.44 -35.09 -16.83
C THR A 231 -5.39 -36.46 -16.15
N GLU A 232 -4.59 -36.63 -15.10
CA GLU A 232 -4.53 -37.88 -14.36
C GLU A 232 -5.82 -38.14 -13.56
N ILE A 233 -6.43 -37.11 -12.97
CA ILE A 233 -7.74 -37.21 -12.32
C ILE A 233 -8.81 -37.63 -13.34
N GLN A 234 -8.80 -37.05 -14.54
CA GLN A 234 -9.72 -37.43 -15.62
C GLN A 234 -9.58 -38.92 -15.97
N LYS A 235 -8.35 -39.42 -16.14
CA LYS A 235 -8.10 -40.84 -16.43
C LYS A 235 -8.64 -41.76 -15.32
N ILE A 236 -8.45 -41.37 -14.06
CA ILE A 236 -8.95 -42.11 -12.91
C ILE A 236 -10.50 -42.16 -12.96
N LEU A 237 -11.16 -41.02 -13.15
CA LEU A 237 -12.62 -40.96 -13.20
C LEU A 237 -13.21 -41.68 -14.42
N ASN A 238 -12.58 -41.58 -15.59
CA ASN A 238 -13.02 -42.29 -16.81
C ASN A 238 -12.86 -43.80 -16.73
N SER A 239 -12.00 -44.31 -15.86
CA SER A 239 -11.84 -45.76 -15.66
C SER A 239 -13.02 -46.42 -14.95
N LEU A 240 -13.90 -45.64 -14.31
CA LEU A 240 -14.98 -46.16 -13.47
C LEU A 240 -16.20 -46.66 -14.25
N ASP A 241 -16.35 -46.36 -15.55
CA ASP A 241 -17.47 -46.80 -16.43
C ASP A 241 -18.82 -46.93 -15.69
N LEU A 242 -19.31 -45.83 -15.13
CA LEU A 242 -20.38 -45.84 -14.13
C LEU A 242 -21.79 -45.96 -14.73
N VAL A 243 -21.95 -45.74 -16.03
CA VAL A 243 -23.28 -45.69 -16.67
C VAL A 243 -23.77 -47.09 -16.99
N TYR A 244 -24.96 -47.44 -16.49
CA TYR A 244 -25.58 -48.72 -16.82
C TYR A 244 -26.46 -48.58 -18.08
N THR A 245 -26.25 -49.45 -19.07
CA THR A 245 -27.03 -49.44 -20.33
C THR A 245 -28.00 -50.61 -20.36
N THR A 246 -29.27 -50.32 -20.64
CA THR A 246 -30.34 -51.31 -20.74
C THR A 246 -31.36 -50.92 -21.81
N ASN A 247 -32.03 -51.91 -22.38
CA ASN A 247 -33.07 -51.72 -23.40
C ASN A 247 -34.47 -51.50 -22.80
N SER A 248 -34.61 -51.64 -21.49
CA SER A 248 -35.87 -51.45 -20.76
C SER A 248 -35.79 -50.20 -19.87
N SER A 249 -36.73 -49.25 -20.01
CA SER A 249 -36.80 -48.09 -19.11
C SER A 249 -37.31 -48.53 -17.74
N HIS A 250 -36.51 -48.34 -16.69
CA HIS A 250 -36.88 -48.67 -15.31
C HIS A 250 -36.47 -47.54 -14.37
N GLU A 251 -37.41 -47.08 -13.53
CA GLU A 251 -37.25 -45.89 -12.68
C GLU A 251 -36.01 -45.96 -11.76
N VAL A 252 -35.71 -47.14 -11.21
CA VAL A 252 -34.52 -47.35 -10.35
C VAL A 252 -33.21 -47.14 -11.12
N ILE A 253 -33.14 -47.63 -12.36
CA ILE A 253 -31.96 -47.51 -13.23
C ILE A 253 -31.83 -46.06 -13.72
N ASP A 254 -32.95 -45.41 -14.04
CA ASP A 254 -32.98 -44.01 -14.43
C ASP A 254 -32.54 -43.09 -13.28
N ASN A 255 -32.95 -43.38 -12.04
CA ASN A 255 -32.51 -42.67 -10.84
C ASN A 255 -31.00 -42.83 -10.59
N TYR A 256 -30.47 -44.05 -10.74
CA TYR A 256 -29.04 -44.32 -10.66
C TYR A 256 -28.24 -43.52 -11.71
N ASN A 257 -28.62 -43.66 -12.98
CA ASN A 257 -27.96 -42.96 -14.08
C ASN A 257 -28.11 -41.42 -13.98
N SER A 258 -29.18 -40.92 -13.36
CA SER A 258 -29.37 -39.48 -13.10
C SER A 258 -28.47 -38.98 -11.97
N ALA A 259 -28.30 -39.76 -10.90
CA ALA A 259 -27.39 -39.39 -9.80
C ALA A 259 -25.93 -39.35 -10.24
N ILE A 260 -25.50 -40.30 -11.08
CA ILE A 260 -24.16 -40.24 -11.70
C ILE A 260 -24.02 -38.99 -12.55
N ARG A 261 -24.99 -38.70 -13.42
CA ARG A 261 -24.98 -37.50 -14.27
C ARG A 261 -24.86 -36.21 -13.46
N ASN A 262 -25.56 -36.12 -12.33
CA ASN A 262 -25.58 -34.90 -11.49
C ASN A 262 -24.40 -34.79 -10.52
N GLY A 263 -23.77 -35.91 -10.15
CA GLY A 263 -22.60 -35.96 -9.27
C GLY A 263 -21.29 -35.95 -10.06
N LEU A 264 -20.64 -37.12 -10.13
CA LEU A 264 -19.35 -37.30 -10.80
C LEU A 264 -19.39 -36.97 -12.29
N GLY A 265 -20.49 -37.24 -12.98
CA GLY A 265 -20.69 -36.90 -14.39
C GLY A 265 -20.60 -35.39 -14.62
N ASN A 266 -21.14 -34.58 -13.71
CA ASN A 266 -21.03 -33.12 -13.81
C ASN A 266 -19.58 -32.65 -13.58
N GLN A 267 -18.89 -33.21 -12.58
CA GLN A 267 -17.47 -32.88 -12.32
C GLN A 267 -16.59 -33.26 -13.52
N LEU A 268 -16.87 -34.40 -14.13
CA LEU A 268 -16.17 -34.90 -15.31
C LEU A 268 -16.43 -34.02 -16.54
N LYS A 269 -17.67 -33.58 -16.76
CA LYS A 269 -18.01 -32.63 -17.84
C LYS A 269 -17.23 -31.32 -17.73
N HIS A 270 -17.14 -30.75 -16.54
CA HIS A 270 -16.34 -29.55 -16.30
C HIS A 270 -14.84 -29.78 -16.57
N LEU A 271 -14.31 -30.94 -16.17
CA LEU A 271 -12.93 -31.33 -16.39
C LEU A 271 -12.62 -31.56 -17.88
N GLU A 272 -13.48 -32.30 -18.57
CA GLU A 272 -13.41 -32.59 -20.01
C GLU A 272 -13.51 -31.32 -20.85
N PHE A 273 -14.47 -30.45 -20.53
CA PHE A 273 -14.62 -29.15 -21.16
C PHE A 273 -13.33 -28.34 -21.03
N PHE A 274 -12.80 -28.18 -19.81
CA PHE A 274 -11.60 -27.39 -19.61
C PHE A 274 -10.39 -27.99 -20.32
N LEU A 275 -10.17 -29.30 -20.22
CA LEU A 275 -9.04 -29.97 -20.89
C LEU A 275 -9.16 -29.89 -22.42
N ALA A 276 -10.37 -29.94 -22.98
CA ALA A 276 -10.60 -29.74 -24.41
C ALA A 276 -10.30 -28.28 -24.83
N VAL A 277 -10.74 -27.29 -24.05
CA VAL A 277 -10.45 -25.87 -24.28
C VAL A 277 -8.96 -25.58 -24.17
N ASP A 278 -8.29 -26.08 -23.13
CA ASP A 278 -6.85 -25.90 -22.94
C ASP A 278 -6.06 -26.56 -24.07
N LYS A 279 -6.43 -27.78 -24.47
CA LYS A 279 -5.81 -28.47 -25.60
C LYS A 279 -5.95 -27.65 -26.89
N PHE A 280 -7.17 -27.20 -27.21
CA PHE A 280 -7.39 -26.35 -28.38
C PHE A 280 -6.61 -25.04 -28.29
N PHE A 281 -6.60 -24.41 -27.12
CA PHE A 281 -5.85 -23.20 -26.84
C PHE A 281 -4.35 -23.37 -27.12
N LYS A 282 -3.76 -24.52 -26.78
CA LYS A 282 -2.35 -24.85 -27.08
C LYS A 282 -2.13 -25.16 -28.56
N GLU A 283 -3.07 -25.86 -29.19
CA GLU A 283 -3.00 -26.20 -30.62
C GLU A 283 -3.11 -24.98 -31.56
N VAL A 284 -3.78 -23.90 -31.11
CA VAL A 284 -3.84 -22.66 -31.91
C VAL A 284 -2.58 -21.82 -31.80
N GLN A 285 -1.68 -22.08 -30.85
CA GLN A 285 -0.43 -21.32 -30.71
C GLN A 285 0.59 -21.72 -31.78
N ASP A 286 0.65 -20.90 -32.84
CA ASP A 286 1.44 -21.15 -34.05
C ASP A 286 2.78 -20.39 -34.10
N ARG A 287 3.00 -19.47 -33.16
CA ARG A 287 4.19 -18.61 -33.11
C ARG A 287 4.96 -18.82 -31.81
N THR A 288 6.23 -18.46 -31.84
CA THR A 288 7.10 -18.49 -30.66
C THR A 288 7.82 -17.15 -30.54
N ALA A 289 7.80 -16.56 -29.34
CA ALA A 289 8.49 -15.32 -29.08
C ALA A 289 10.02 -15.52 -29.16
N GLY A 290 10.66 -14.81 -30.09
CA GLY A 290 12.11 -14.97 -30.37
C GLY A 290 13.03 -14.27 -29.37
N LYS A 291 12.51 -13.36 -28.55
CA LYS A 291 13.26 -12.47 -27.65
C LYS A 291 12.61 -12.39 -26.29
N ASP A 292 13.42 -12.09 -25.28
CA ASP A 292 12.91 -11.66 -23.98
C ASP A 292 12.53 -10.19 -24.03
N VAL A 293 11.68 -9.76 -23.10
CA VAL A 293 11.44 -8.32 -22.89
C VAL A 293 12.48 -7.81 -21.91
N VAL A 294 13.37 -6.93 -22.38
CA VAL A 294 14.39 -6.24 -21.61
C VAL A 294 14.06 -4.76 -21.56
N ALA A 295 13.86 -4.24 -20.36
CA ALA A 295 13.46 -2.85 -20.14
C ALA A 295 14.27 -2.18 -19.02
N GLN A 296 14.42 -0.86 -19.08
CA GLN A 296 15.07 -0.03 -18.05
C GLN A 296 14.22 1.19 -17.70
N PRO A 297 14.27 1.72 -16.46
CA PRO A 297 13.54 2.93 -16.08
C PRO A 297 13.94 4.11 -16.97
N LEU A 298 12.96 4.90 -17.39
CA LEU A 298 13.22 6.18 -18.04
C LEU A 298 13.87 7.16 -17.06
N THR A 299 14.77 7.99 -17.58
CA THR A 299 15.28 9.12 -16.82
C THR A 299 14.18 10.16 -16.60
N GLU A 300 14.32 10.99 -15.57
CA GLU A 300 13.34 12.07 -15.33
C GLU A 300 13.27 13.07 -16.51
N GLU A 301 14.39 13.30 -17.21
CA GLU A 301 14.42 14.11 -18.43
C GLU A 301 13.66 13.46 -19.58
N ASP A 302 13.86 12.15 -19.80
CA ASP A 302 13.12 11.40 -20.82
C ASP A 302 11.61 11.43 -20.52
N LYS A 303 11.20 11.25 -19.25
CA LYS A 303 9.79 11.34 -18.85
C LYS A 303 9.21 12.71 -19.13
N ARG A 304 9.92 13.80 -18.81
CA ARG A 304 9.47 15.17 -19.12
C ARG A 304 9.31 15.38 -20.62
N ARG A 305 10.28 14.94 -21.43
CA ARG A 305 10.21 15.04 -22.89
C ARG A 305 9.01 14.28 -23.45
N ILE A 306 8.83 13.02 -23.06
CA ILE A 306 7.73 12.15 -23.52
C ILE A 306 6.39 12.72 -23.08
N LEU A 307 6.30 13.26 -21.86
CA LEU A 307 5.07 13.87 -21.36
C LEU A 307 4.69 15.08 -22.21
N ILE A 308 5.62 16.00 -22.46
CA ILE A 308 5.40 17.17 -23.32
C ILE A 308 4.97 16.76 -24.72
N GLU A 309 5.63 15.75 -25.31
CA GLU A 309 5.32 15.23 -26.64
C GLU A 309 3.91 14.65 -26.71
N ARG A 310 3.54 13.81 -25.74
CA ARG A 310 2.22 13.17 -25.68
C ARG A 310 1.09 14.16 -25.43
N THR A 311 1.37 15.30 -24.79
CA THR A 311 0.34 16.31 -24.48
C THR A 311 0.28 17.45 -25.49
N GLN A 312 0.94 17.36 -26.65
CA GLN A 312 0.95 18.45 -27.65
C GLN A 312 -0.42 18.75 -28.27
N HIS A 313 -1.30 17.77 -28.29
CA HIS A 313 -2.64 17.89 -28.85
C HIS A 313 -3.65 18.56 -27.90
N PHE A 314 -3.28 18.75 -26.63
CA PHE A 314 -4.12 19.41 -25.63
C PHE A 314 -4.31 20.88 -25.97
N LYS A 315 -5.50 21.42 -25.65
CA LYS A 315 -5.80 22.84 -25.85
C LYS A 315 -4.81 23.72 -25.07
N ASP A 316 -4.46 23.29 -23.86
CA ASP A 316 -3.56 24.00 -22.96
C ASP A 316 -2.10 23.46 -22.97
N ALA A 317 -1.67 22.88 -24.10
CA ALA A 317 -0.33 22.26 -24.25
C ALA A 317 0.84 23.18 -23.85
N SER A 318 0.74 24.48 -24.11
CA SER A 318 1.78 25.45 -23.73
C SER A 318 1.93 25.60 -22.21
N LEU A 319 0.80 25.58 -21.50
CA LEU A 319 0.80 25.60 -20.03
C LEU A 319 1.32 24.28 -19.47
N ILE A 320 0.84 23.15 -20.00
CA ILE A 320 1.30 21.83 -19.58
C ILE A 320 2.82 21.76 -19.69
N LYS A 321 3.39 22.24 -20.80
CA LYS A 321 4.84 22.34 -20.99
C LYS A 321 5.51 23.17 -19.90
N GLU A 322 4.98 24.34 -19.56
CA GLU A 322 5.52 25.20 -18.50
C GLU A 322 5.50 24.50 -17.13
N LEU A 323 4.40 23.83 -16.78
CA LEU A 323 4.26 23.06 -15.54
C LEU A 323 5.29 21.92 -15.50
N VAL A 324 5.47 21.21 -16.62
CA VAL A 324 6.44 20.12 -16.77
C VAL A 324 7.88 20.62 -16.70
N GLU A 325 8.17 21.85 -17.07
CA GLU A 325 9.54 22.40 -16.97
C GLU A 325 9.86 22.91 -15.55
N LYS A 326 8.89 23.47 -14.83
CA LYS A 326 9.12 24.17 -13.55
C LYS A 326 8.88 23.32 -12.30
N LEU A 327 8.02 22.32 -12.36
CA LEU A 327 7.57 21.58 -11.17
C LEU A 327 8.19 20.17 -11.06
N PRO A 328 8.28 19.61 -9.84
CA PRO A 328 8.48 18.17 -9.67
C PRO A 328 7.38 17.38 -10.38
N LEU A 329 7.72 16.29 -11.08
CA LEU A 329 6.75 15.50 -11.86
C LEU A 329 5.52 15.10 -11.02
N ASP A 330 5.74 14.70 -9.77
CA ASP A 330 4.69 14.27 -8.83
C ASP A 330 3.57 15.30 -8.62
N ASN A 331 3.84 16.59 -8.82
CA ASN A 331 2.87 17.66 -8.54
C ASN A 331 2.09 18.13 -9.78
N ILE A 332 2.45 17.66 -10.98
CA ILE A 332 1.93 18.23 -12.23
C ILE A 332 0.42 18.01 -12.39
N PRO A 333 -0.15 16.80 -12.18
CA PRO A 333 -1.60 16.59 -12.35
C PRO A 333 -2.45 17.47 -11.42
N GLU A 334 -1.98 17.67 -10.20
CA GLU A 334 -2.66 18.49 -9.19
C GLU A 334 -2.63 19.98 -9.58
N GLU A 335 -1.47 20.49 -10.01
CA GLU A 335 -1.35 21.88 -10.44
C GLU A 335 -2.09 22.15 -11.77
N PHE A 336 -2.14 21.18 -12.68
CA PHE A 336 -2.96 21.27 -13.88
C PHE A 336 -4.47 21.29 -13.54
N SER A 337 -4.92 20.44 -12.61
CA SER A 337 -6.32 20.48 -12.13
C SER A 337 -6.69 21.84 -11.51
N LYS A 338 -5.81 22.41 -10.67
CA LYS A 338 -6.04 23.72 -10.07
C LYS A 338 -6.11 24.84 -11.11
N PHE A 339 -5.34 24.74 -12.19
CA PHE A 339 -5.42 25.69 -13.29
C PHE A 339 -6.78 25.62 -13.97
N LEU A 340 -7.24 24.42 -14.35
CA LEU A 340 -8.54 24.22 -14.99
C LEU A 340 -9.68 24.74 -14.09
N ASP A 341 -9.59 24.51 -12.78
CA ASP A 341 -10.59 24.98 -11.83
C ASP A 341 -10.61 26.51 -11.74
N LYS A 342 -9.44 27.16 -11.68
CA LYS A 342 -9.33 28.63 -11.66
C LYS A 342 -9.83 29.29 -12.95
N ASP A 343 -9.62 28.65 -14.10
CA ASP A 343 -10.13 29.15 -15.38
C ASP A 343 -11.67 29.19 -15.37
N LEU A 344 -12.31 28.12 -14.88
CA LEU A 344 -13.77 28.05 -14.73
C LEU A 344 -14.30 29.05 -13.69
N GLU A 345 -13.68 29.15 -12.53
CA GLU A 345 -14.03 30.14 -11.49
C GLU A 345 -14.02 31.56 -12.06
N LYS A 346 -12.97 31.91 -12.80
CA LYS A 346 -12.83 33.24 -13.41
C LYS A 346 -13.81 33.47 -14.56
N LYS A 347 -14.05 32.46 -15.40
CA LYS A 347 -14.90 32.56 -16.58
C LYS A 347 -16.38 32.69 -16.23
N TYR A 348 -16.84 31.96 -15.21
CA TYR A 348 -18.25 31.88 -14.84
C TYR A 348 -18.60 32.59 -13.53
N GLY A 349 -17.61 33.10 -12.78
CA GLY A 349 -17.82 33.82 -11.52
C GLY A 349 -18.33 32.93 -10.38
N ILE A 350 -17.98 31.64 -10.40
CA ILE A 350 -18.41 30.64 -9.41
C ILE A 350 -17.36 30.46 -8.30
N THR A 351 -17.80 30.06 -7.12
CA THR A 351 -16.89 29.72 -6.00
C THR A 351 -16.31 28.32 -6.15
N GLY A 352 -15.14 28.07 -5.56
CA GLY A 352 -14.52 26.74 -5.59
C GLY A 352 -15.35 25.64 -4.92
N ILE A 353 -16.24 25.99 -3.97
CA ILE A 353 -17.16 25.04 -3.34
C ILE A 353 -18.27 24.64 -4.33
N GLU A 354 -18.85 25.61 -5.04
CA GLU A 354 -19.88 25.34 -6.06
C GLU A 354 -19.30 24.53 -7.23
N LEU A 355 -18.12 24.92 -7.73
CA LEU A 355 -17.41 24.17 -8.77
C LEU A 355 -17.11 22.74 -8.33
N ALA A 356 -16.73 22.53 -7.08
CA ALA A 356 -16.48 21.21 -6.55
C ALA A 356 -17.75 20.33 -6.58
N ASN A 357 -18.88 20.85 -6.12
CA ASN A 357 -20.15 20.12 -6.18
C ASN A 357 -20.55 19.81 -7.62
N LEU A 358 -20.41 20.78 -8.53
CA LEU A 358 -20.76 20.63 -9.93
C LEU A 358 -19.89 19.57 -10.63
N LYS A 359 -18.57 19.59 -10.42
CA LYS A 359 -17.64 18.54 -10.91
C LYS A 359 -18.07 17.15 -10.47
N SER A 360 -18.56 17.00 -9.24
CA SER A 360 -19.04 15.71 -8.73
C SER A 360 -20.30 15.22 -9.47
N LEU A 361 -21.23 16.13 -9.78
CA LEU A 361 -22.47 15.80 -10.48
C LEU A 361 -22.20 15.48 -11.95
N VAL A 362 -21.46 16.34 -12.64
CA VAL A 362 -21.08 16.16 -14.04
C VAL A 362 -20.23 14.89 -14.21
N GLY A 363 -19.27 14.65 -13.32
CA GLY A 363 -18.48 13.42 -13.33
C GLY A 363 -19.34 12.16 -13.19
N SER A 364 -20.33 12.17 -12.31
CA SER A 364 -21.27 11.05 -12.16
C SER A 364 -22.06 10.78 -13.44
N LEU A 365 -22.47 11.84 -14.14
CA LEU A 365 -23.16 11.72 -15.43
C LEU A 365 -22.26 11.17 -16.54
N VAL A 366 -21.01 11.63 -16.61
CA VAL A 366 -19.98 11.14 -17.54
C VAL A 366 -19.71 9.65 -17.33
N ASN A 367 -19.63 9.19 -16.08
CA ASN A 367 -19.45 7.76 -15.80
C ASN A 367 -20.65 6.92 -16.26
N LEU A 368 -21.86 7.37 -15.97
CA LEU A 368 -23.09 6.69 -16.42
C LEU A 368 -23.15 6.59 -17.94
N ALA A 369 -22.64 7.61 -18.65
CA ALA A 369 -22.53 7.57 -20.10
C ALA A 369 -21.62 6.42 -20.55
N TYR A 370 -20.40 6.34 -20.00
CA TYR A 370 -19.45 5.28 -20.34
C TYR A 370 -19.92 3.87 -19.96
N GLU A 371 -20.60 3.71 -18.82
CA GLU A 371 -21.17 2.41 -18.39
C GLU A 371 -22.21 1.86 -19.38
N HIS A 372 -22.80 2.75 -20.19
CA HIS A 372 -23.85 2.43 -21.15
C HIS A 372 -23.42 2.74 -22.60
N ASP A 373 -22.11 2.72 -22.89
CA ASP A 373 -21.52 2.89 -24.22
C ASP A 373 -21.89 4.23 -24.92
N VAL A 374 -22.15 5.28 -24.15
CA VAL A 374 -22.37 6.65 -24.63
C VAL A 374 -21.08 7.45 -24.51
N ASP A 375 -20.47 7.79 -25.64
CA ASP A 375 -19.23 8.58 -25.68
C ASP A 375 -19.52 10.09 -25.46
N PRO A 376 -19.11 10.69 -24.32
CA PRO A 376 -19.35 12.10 -24.03
C PRO A 376 -18.71 13.06 -25.04
N GLU A 377 -17.55 12.72 -25.62
CA GLU A 377 -16.81 13.61 -26.52
C GLU A 377 -17.60 13.91 -27.80
N ILE A 378 -18.35 12.92 -28.30
CA ILE A 378 -19.21 13.06 -29.48
C ILE A 378 -20.31 14.10 -29.25
N TYR A 379 -20.95 14.08 -28.07
CA TYR A 379 -22.08 14.97 -27.77
C TYR A 379 -21.65 16.36 -27.32
N LEU A 380 -20.47 16.48 -26.70
CA LEU A 380 -19.96 17.73 -26.13
C LEU A 380 -19.15 18.59 -27.13
N ALA A 381 -18.88 18.07 -28.34
CA ALA A 381 -18.08 18.74 -29.36
C ALA A 381 -18.66 20.10 -29.84
N ASP A 382 -19.99 20.22 -29.93
CA ASP A 382 -20.67 21.43 -30.36
C ASP A 382 -20.80 22.47 -29.22
N LYS A 383 -20.96 23.76 -29.57
CA LYS A 383 -21.14 24.83 -28.59
C LYS A 383 -22.57 24.94 -28.06
N ASP A 384 -23.57 24.94 -28.94
CA ASP A 384 -24.94 25.23 -28.55
C ASP A 384 -25.72 23.95 -28.20
N GLY A 385 -26.31 23.91 -27.00
CA GLY A 385 -27.19 22.83 -26.55
C GLY A 385 -26.54 21.43 -26.45
N SER A 386 -25.20 21.34 -26.47
CA SER A 386 -24.46 20.08 -26.45
C SER A 386 -24.61 19.31 -25.14
N PHE A 387 -24.60 19.99 -23.99
CA PHE A 387 -24.78 19.32 -22.69
C PHE A 387 -26.19 18.74 -22.52
N ALA A 388 -27.23 19.44 -22.98
CA ALA A 388 -28.60 18.92 -22.94
C ALA A 388 -28.79 17.68 -23.86
N ARG A 389 -28.12 17.68 -25.03
CA ARG A 389 -28.09 16.52 -25.94
C ARG A 389 -27.34 15.34 -25.31
N PHE A 390 -26.21 15.60 -24.66
CA PHE A 390 -25.48 14.60 -23.89
C PHE A 390 -26.35 14.00 -22.77
N GLU A 391 -26.99 14.84 -21.94
CA GLU A 391 -27.89 14.39 -20.88
C GLU A 391 -29.03 13.50 -21.43
N SER A 392 -29.62 13.88 -22.57
CA SER A 392 -30.69 13.11 -23.22
C SER A 392 -30.19 11.78 -23.78
N ALA A 393 -28.96 11.73 -24.30
CA ALA A 393 -28.35 10.49 -24.78
C ALA A 393 -28.12 9.50 -23.64
N VAL A 394 -27.64 9.99 -22.50
CA VAL A 394 -27.49 9.18 -21.28
C VAL A 394 -28.85 8.69 -20.77
N GLU A 395 -29.88 9.55 -20.74
CA GLU A 395 -31.24 9.16 -20.36
C GLU A 395 -31.76 7.98 -21.20
N ASN A 396 -31.57 8.04 -22.52
CA ASN A 396 -32.01 7.02 -23.45
C ASN A 396 -31.25 5.69 -23.30
N ALA A 397 -29.95 5.74 -23.02
CA ALA A 397 -29.12 4.54 -22.88
C ALA A 397 -29.31 3.85 -21.52
N VAL A 398 -29.53 4.63 -20.47
CA VAL A 398 -29.63 4.15 -19.09
C VAL A 398 -31.06 3.69 -18.73
N GLY A 399 -32.09 4.34 -19.28
CA GLY A 399 -33.48 4.07 -18.91
C GLY A 399 -33.81 4.56 -17.48
N PHE A 400 -34.56 3.77 -16.70
CA PHE A 400 -34.88 4.14 -15.31
C PHE A 400 -33.71 3.84 -14.36
N ASN A 401 -32.99 4.88 -13.96
CA ASN A 401 -31.87 4.79 -13.01
C ASN A 401 -31.93 5.90 -11.96
N LEU A 402 -31.94 5.51 -10.68
CA LEU A 402 -32.06 6.43 -9.54
C LEU A 402 -30.89 7.42 -9.44
N THR A 403 -29.67 6.99 -9.81
CA THR A 403 -28.48 7.84 -9.83
C THR A 403 -28.64 8.93 -10.88
N PHE A 404 -29.06 8.56 -12.10
CA PHE A 404 -29.32 9.51 -13.17
C PHE A 404 -30.38 10.54 -12.77
N VAL A 405 -31.52 10.09 -12.24
CA VAL A 405 -32.61 10.98 -11.77
C VAL A 405 -32.14 11.95 -10.68
N SER A 406 -31.34 11.46 -9.72
CA SER A 406 -30.78 12.31 -8.64
C SER A 406 -29.81 13.35 -9.17
N VAL A 407 -28.88 12.95 -10.04
CA VAL A 407 -27.88 13.84 -10.66
C VAL A 407 -28.59 14.90 -11.50
N ARG A 408 -29.54 14.49 -12.34
CA ARG A 408 -30.35 15.39 -13.18
C ARG A 408 -31.11 16.43 -12.36
N SER A 409 -31.80 16.01 -11.30
CA SER A 409 -32.55 16.93 -10.43
C SER A 409 -31.64 17.98 -9.79
N LYS A 410 -30.43 17.60 -9.37
CA LYS A 410 -29.45 18.54 -8.81
C LYS A 410 -28.88 19.47 -9.87
N LEU A 411 -28.53 18.96 -11.05
CA LEU A 411 -28.08 19.79 -12.17
C LEU A 411 -29.15 20.80 -12.59
N GLN A 412 -30.43 20.43 -12.56
CA GLN A 412 -31.54 21.34 -12.83
C GLN A 412 -31.60 22.50 -11.83
N ALA A 413 -31.37 22.26 -10.54
CA ALA A 413 -31.29 23.33 -9.55
C ALA A 413 -30.15 24.31 -9.85
N TYR A 414 -28.99 23.80 -10.28
CA TYR A 414 -27.88 24.64 -10.75
C TYR A 414 -28.23 25.43 -12.03
N ARG A 415 -29.07 24.88 -12.93
CA ARG A 415 -29.52 25.64 -14.14
C ARG A 415 -30.32 26.89 -13.80
N GLU A 416 -31.08 26.86 -12.72
CA GLU A 416 -31.88 28.01 -12.28
C GLU A 416 -31.01 29.11 -11.64
N GLU A 417 -29.83 28.75 -11.11
CA GLU A 417 -28.92 29.64 -10.41
C GLU A 417 -27.96 30.39 -11.37
N PHE A 418 -27.55 29.75 -12.48
CA PHE A 418 -26.52 30.28 -13.39
C PHE A 418 -27.07 30.64 -14.78
N LYS A 419 -26.82 31.88 -15.24
CA LYS A 419 -27.32 32.38 -16.55
C LYS A 419 -26.82 31.59 -17.77
N ASN A 420 -25.63 31.00 -17.69
CA ASN A 420 -25.00 30.19 -18.76
C ASN A 420 -24.72 28.75 -18.27
N ALA A 421 -25.65 28.16 -17.53
CA ALA A 421 -25.45 26.88 -16.86
C ALA A 421 -25.05 25.74 -17.82
N ASP A 422 -25.70 25.62 -18.98
CA ASP A 422 -25.37 24.54 -19.93
C ASP A 422 -23.95 24.69 -20.53
N GLU A 423 -23.48 25.92 -20.76
CA GLU A 423 -22.09 26.16 -21.18
C GLU A 423 -21.10 25.80 -20.06
N LEU A 424 -21.42 26.18 -18.82
CA LEU A 424 -20.63 25.85 -17.64
C LEU A 424 -20.55 24.33 -17.46
N PHE A 425 -21.66 23.61 -17.58
CA PHE A 425 -21.70 22.15 -17.41
C PHE A 425 -20.89 21.44 -18.50
N ARG A 426 -21.02 21.91 -19.74
CA ARG A 426 -20.22 21.44 -20.88
C ARG A 426 -18.72 21.64 -20.62
N ASP A 427 -18.30 22.83 -20.23
CA ASP A 427 -16.89 23.13 -20.01
C ASP A 427 -16.34 22.39 -18.78
N VAL A 428 -17.15 22.17 -17.74
CA VAL A 428 -16.80 21.29 -16.61
C VAL A 428 -16.62 19.84 -17.07
N ALA A 429 -17.49 19.34 -17.95
CA ALA A 429 -17.39 17.99 -18.50
C ALA A 429 -16.13 17.84 -19.37
N LEU A 430 -15.88 18.78 -20.28
CA LEU A 430 -14.69 18.79 -21.14
C LEU A 430 -13.39 18.88 -20.32
N ASN A 431 -13.33 19.76 -19.31
CA ASN A 431 -12.16 19.85 -18.42
C ASN A 431 -11.96 18.56 -17.60
N ALA A 432 -13.04 17.87 -17.22
CA ALA A 432 -12.94 16.59 -16.53
C ALA A 432 -12.37 15.49 -17.44
N LEU A 433 -12.84 15.40 -18.69
CA LEU A 433 -12.32 14.48 -19.70
C LEU A 433 -10.84 14.77 -20.04
N GLU A 434 -10.50 16.04 -20.26
CA GLU A 434 -9.13 16.48 -20.53
C GLU A 434 -8.21 16.15 -19.34
N LEU A 435 -8.64 16.41 -18.10
CA LEU A 435 -7.86 16.05 -16.92
C LEU A 435 -7.69 14.53 -16.78
N GLN A 436 -8.69 13.74 -17.14
CA GLN A 436 -8.62 12.27 -17.10
C GLN A 436 -7.64 11.73 -18.14
N ASP A 437 -7.71 12.22 -19.38
CA ASP A 437 -6.75 11.84 -20.42
C ASP A 437 -5.33 12.27 -20.05
N PHE A 438 -5.16 13.50 -19.56
CA PHE A 438 -3.88 13.98 -19.05
C PHE A 438 -3.32 13.08 -17.96
N ARG A 439 -4.13 12.68 -16.97
CA ARG A 439 -3.73 11.76 -15.89
C ARG A 439 -3.32 10.41 -16.44
N THR A 440 -4.03 9.88 -17.44
CA THR A 440 -3.70 8.61 -18.08
C THR A 440 -2.36 8.69 -18.81
N ILE A 441 -2.15 9.73 -19.62
CA ILE A 441 -0.87 10.00 -20.28
C ILE A 441 0.26 10.18 -19.26
N PHE A 442 -0.01 10.91 -18.18
CA PHE A 442 0.95 11.14 -17.11
C PHE A 442 1.34 9.83 -16.41
N GLU A 443 0.38 9.00 -16.01
CA GLU A 443 0.65 7.70 -15.38
C GLU A 443 1.41 6.75 -16.30
N ASN A 444 0.97 6.64 -17.56
CA ASN A 444 1.65 5.85 -18.58
C ASN A 444 3.08 6.33 -18.82
N THR A 445 3.34 7.64 -18.71
CA THR A 445 4.69 8.20 -18.86
C THR A 445 5.52 8.04 -17.59
N ARG A 446 4.91 8.19 -16.42
CA ARG A 446 5.54 8.03 -15.10
C ARG A 446 6.07 6.63 -14.89
N TYR A 447 5.26 5.63 -15.26
CA TYR A 447 5.56 4.21 -15.08
C TYR A 447 6.24 3.57 -16.28
N ALA A 448 6.36 4.26 -17.41
CA ALA A 448 7.02 3.74 -18.60
C ALA A 448 8.49 3.41 -18.34
N TRP A 449 8.89 2.24 -18.83
CA TRP A 449 10.27 1.80 -18.94
C TRP A 449 10.66 1.79 -20.41
N LYS A 450 11.89 2.23 -20.69
CA LYS A 450 12.49 2.19 -22.01
C LYS A 450 12.76 0.73 -22.38
N LEU A 451 12.19 0.30 -23.51
CA LEU A 451 12.48 -0.99 -24.11
C LEU A 451 13.89 -0.99 -24.72
N ILE A 452 14.68 -2.00 -24.40
CA ILE A 452 16.00 -2.27 -24.98
C ILE A 452 15.89 -3.38 -26.01
N GLU A 453 15.17 -4.44 -25.63
CA GLU A 453 14.90 -5.60 -26.47
C GLU A 453 13.49 -6.07 -26.15
N ALA A 454 12.68 -6.38 -27.16
CA ALA A 454 11.36 -6.98 -26.97
C ALA A 454 10.92 -7.70 -28.26
N PRO A 455 9.98 -8.66 -28.16
CA PRO A 455 9.22 -9.14 -29.30
C PRO A 455 8.43 -8.02 -29.99
N GLU A 456 8.11 -8.19 -31.28
CA GLU A 456 7.42 -7.16 -32.08
C GLU A 456 6.03 -6.79 -31.55
N PHE A 457 5.33 -7.73 -30.92
CA PHE A 457 4.02 -7.49 -30.34
C PHE A 457 4.07 -6.70 -29.01
N VAL A 458 5.24 -6.38 -28.47
CA VAL A 458 5.36 -5.61 -27.21
C VAL A 458 5.58 -4.14 -27.53
N LYS A 459 4.57 -3.33 -27.23
CA LYS A 459 4.57 -1.88 -27.50
C LYS A 459 5.27 -1.08 -26.41
N SER A 460 4.98 -1.39 -25.16
CA SER A 460 5.60 -0.70 -24.01
C SER A 460 5.55 -1.55 -22.74
N VAL A 461 6.40 -1.22 -21.77
CA VAL A 461 6.40 -1.82 -20.44
C VAL A 461 6.21 -0.72 -19.41
N LEU A 462 5.20 -0.89 -18.55
CA LEU A 462 4.90 0.02 -17.45
C LEU A 462 5.15 -0.71 -16.13
N VAL A 463 5.95 -0.14 -15.23
CA VAL A 463 6.18 -0.71 -13.89
C VAL A 463 5.57 0.20 -12.84
N LYS A 464 4.39 -0.19 -12.35
CA LYS A 464 3.60 0.57 -11.38
C LYS A 464 4.11 0.29 -9.97
N GLU A 465 4.78 1.29 -9.38
CA GLU A 465 5.36 1.28 -8.03
C GLU A 465 6.28 0.08 -7.69
N GLY A 466 6.78 -0.64 -8.69
CA GLY A 466 7.51 -1.89 -8.48
C GLY A 466 6.66 -3.06 -8.00
N LYS A 467 5.32 -2.92 -8.00
CA LYS A 467 4.35 -3.93 -7.54
C LYS A 467 3.63 -4.61 -8.69
N SER A 468 3.57 -3.97 -9.85
CA SER A 468 2.90 -4.50 -11.02
C SER A 468 3.69 -4.10 -12.27
N ILE A 469 3.85 -5.04 -13.19
CA ILE A 469 4.50 -4.85 -14.48
C ILE A 469 3.44 -5.08 -15.55
N GLU A 470 3.06 -4.04 -16.27
CA GLU A 470 2.11 -4.11 -17.37
C GLU A 470 2.90 -4.12 -18.69
N VAL A 471 2.79 -5.21 -19.43
CA VAL A 471 3.37 -5.36 -20.77
C VAL A 471 2.26 -5.06 -21.76
N VAL A 472 2.28 -3.86 -22.33
CA VAL A 472 1.29 -3.41 -23.32
C VAL A 472 1.60 -4.10 -24.64
N MET A 473 0.61 -4.83 -25.17
CA MET A 473 0.75 -5.62 -26.38
C MET A 473 0.03 -4.97 -27.56
N GLU A 474 0.49 -5.23 -28.78
CA GLU A 474 -0.11 -4.74 -30.02
C GLU A 474 -0.32 -5.91 -30.99
N GLY A 475 -1.56 -6.09 -31.44
CA GLY A 475 -1.95 -7.16 -32.37
C GLY A 475 -1.94 -8.58 -31.78
N VAL A 476 -1.77 -8.72 -30.47
CA VAL A 476 -1.81 -10.01 -29.75
C VAL A 476 -2.53 -9.84 -28.42
N SER A 477 -3.45 -10.75 -28.10
CA SER A 477 -4.17 -10.72 -26.83
C SER A 477 -3.32 -11.26 -25.66
N PRO A 478 -3.29 -10.60 -24.50
CA PRO A 478 -2.54 -11.06 -23.32
C PRO A 478 -2.93 -12.45 -22.81
N ILE A 479 -4.16 -12.90 -23.10
CA ILE A 479 -4.65 -14.22 -22.69
C ILE A 479 -3.71 -15.35 -23.14
N TYR A 480 -3.08 -15.20 -24.32
CA TYR A 480 -2.19 -16.19 -24.91
C TYR A 480 -0.90 -16.42 -24.12
N PHE A 481 -0.54 -15.53 -23.19
CA PHE A 481 0.69 -15.61 -22.40
C PHE A 481 0.47 -15.94 -20.92
N ILE A 482 -0.76 -16.22 -20.49
CA ILE A 482 -1.02 -16.47 -19.07
C ILE A 482 -0.44 -17.82 -18.61
N ASP A 483 -0.45 -18.85 -19.47
CA ASP A 483 0.02 -20.21 -19.12
C ASP A 483 1.51 -20.45 -19.43
N ASP A 484 2.22 -19.49 -20.05
CA ASP A 484 3.63 -19.64 -20.49
C ASP A 484 4.67 -19.76 -19.36
N GLY A 485 4.23 -19.85 -18.10
CA GLY A 485 5.14 -20.05 -16.96
C GLY A 485 5.96 -18.81 -16.60
N ILE A 486 5.54 -17.61 -17.02
CA ILE A 486 6.13 -16.31 -16.62
C ILE A 486 5.83 -16.06 -15.13
N ARG A 487 6.56 -16.79 -14.27
CA ARG A 487 6.41 -16.77 -12.81
C ARG A 487 7.53 -15.99 -12.12
N LYS A 488 8.58 -15.64 -12.86
CA LYS A 488 9.77 -14.95 -12.37
C LYS A 488 10.27 -13.94 -13.39
N VAL A 489 10.72 -12.79 -12.91
CA VAL A 489 11.45 -11.79 -13.70
C VAL A 489 12.83 -11.57 -13.10
N GLU A 490 13.82 -11.27 -13.94
CA GLU A 490 15.19 -11.00 -13.52
C GLU A 490 15.45 -9.49 -13.51
N LEU A 491 16.11 -9.02 -12.45
CA LEU A 491 16.60 -7.65 -12.33
C LEU A 491 18.12 -7.66 -12.25
N LYS A 492 18.77 -6.79 -13.02
CA LYS A 492 20.20 -6.50 -12.91
C LYS A 492 20.42 -5.04 -12.56
N PHE A 493 21.27 -4.77 -11.59
CA PHE A 493 21.51 -3.44 -11.05
C PHE A 493 22.93 -2.98 -11.40
N SER A 494 23.07 -1.74 -11.87
CA SER A 494 24.38 -1.10 -11.95
C SER A 494 24.92 -0.83 -10.54
N ALA A 495 26.22 -0.57 -10.40
CA ALA A 495 26.79 -0.16 -9.11
C ALA A 495 26.06 1.05 -8.50
N SER A 496 25.64 2.00 -9.35
CA SER A 496 24.87 3.16 -8.92
C SER A 496 23.46 2.79 -8.41
N ASP A 497 22.83 1.79 -9.02
CA ASP A 497 21.51 1.31 -8.61
C ASP A 497 21.58 0.60 -7.27
N VAL A 498 22.63 -0.18 -7.03
CA VAL A 498 22.86 -0.85 -5.75
C VAL A 498 22.95 0.17 -4.61
N VAL A 499 23.76 1.23 -4.77
CA VAL A 499 23.84 2.29 -3.76
C VAL A 499 22.47 2.95 -3.53
N LYS A 500 21.75 3.28 -4.60
CA LYS A 500 20.41 3.85 -4.46
C LYS A 500 19.43 2.86 -3.81
N ASN A 501 19.56 1.55 -4.04
CA ASN A 501 18.70 0.51 -3.45
C ASN A 501 18.94 0.43 -1.94
N VAL A 502 20.20 0.46 -1.51
CA VAL A 502 20.58 0.48 -0.09
C VAL A 502 19.91 1.63 0.65
N PHE A 503 19.97 2.85 0.08
CA PHE A 503 19.37 4.04 0.72
C PHE A 503 17.90 4.30 0.34
N GLN A 504 17.24 3.35 -0.33
CA GLN A 504 15.87 3.53 -0.83
C GLN A 504 14.89 3.84 0.32
N ASN A 505 14.98 3.11 1.43
CA ASN A 505 14.08 3.31 2.57
C ASN A 505 14.25 4.68 3.21
N TYR A 506 15.45 5.27 3.19
CA TYR A 506 15.68 6.64 3.68
C TYR A 506 14.98 7.67 2.79
N ALA A 507 15.09 7.51 1.47
CA ALA A 507 14.43 8.39 0.51
C ALA A 507 12.90 8.26 0.60
N LEU A 508 12.37 7.04 0.71
CA LEU A 508 10.95 6.80 0.90
C LEU A 508 10.45 7.35 2.23
N ALA A 509 11.18 7.11 3.32
CA ALA A 509 10.83 7.63 4.64
C ALA A 509 10.81 9.15 4.65
N TRP A 510 11.82 9.81 4.06
CA TRP A 510 11.89 11.27 3.99
C TRP A 510 10.71 11.89 3.24
N LYS A 511 10.18 11.21 2.21
CA LYS A 511 9.03 11.66 1.42
C LYS A 511 7.68 11.31 2.05
N ALA A 512 7.63 10.41 3.03
CA ALA A 512 6.38 9.92 3.62
C ALA A 512 5.65 10.98 4.48
N ALA A 513 6.38 11.96 5.00
CA ALA A 513 5.83 13.07 5.76
C ALA A 513 6.71 14.33 5.55
N PRO A 514 6.25 15.55 5.89
CA PRO A 514 7.06 16.76 5.78
C PRO A 514 8.15 16.81 6.87
N PHE A 515 9.10 15.86 6.83
CA PHE A 515 10.15 15.66 7.82
C PHE A 515 11.02 16.90 8.00
N GLY A 516 11.27 17.66 6.94
CA GLY A 516 11.97 18.94 7.04
C GLY A 516 11.27 19.93 7.96
N ARG A 517 9.93 20.04 7.87
CA ARG A 517 9.12 20.87 8.78
C ARG A 517 9.13 20.31 10.20
N TYR A 518 8.99 19.01 10.35
CA TYR A 518 9.01 18.35 11.66
C TYR A 518 10.35 18.53 12.37
N TYR A 519 11.45 18.51 11.63
CA TYR A 519 12.78 18.80 12.14
C TYR A 519 12.89 20.24 12.64
N ALA A 520 12.47 21.21 11.81
CA ALA A 520 12.49 22.62 12.18
C ALA A 520 11.64 22.89 13.43
N ASN A 521 10.44 22.30 13.50
CA ASN A 521 9.57 22.38 14.67
C ASN A 521 10.25 21.78 15.92
N THR A 522 10.84 20.59 15.79
CA THR A 522 11.48 19.89 16.91
C THR A 522 12.66 20.68 17.45
N VAL A 523 13.53 21.17 16.57
CA VAL A 523 14.66 22.04 16.94
C VAL A 523 14.15 23.32 17.60
N PHE A 524 13.19 24.01 16.99
CA PHE A 524 12.63 25.25 17.52
C PHE A 524 12.02 25.07 18.90
N ILE A 525 11.13 24.08 19.07
CA ILE A 525 10.46 23.80 20.34
C ILE A 525 11.50 23.40 21.39
N ALA A 526 12.42 22.49 21.07
CA ALA A 526 13.43 22.03 22.02
C ALA A 526 14.36 23.16 22.48
N VAL A 527 14.84 24.01 21.56
CA VAL A 527 15.71 25.15 21.88
C VAL A 527 14.96 26.20 22.70
N VAL A 528 13.79 26.65 22.24
CA VAL A 528 13.04 27.73 22.91
C VAL A 528 12.60 27.29 24.31
N THR A 529 12.05 26.08 24.44
CA THR A 529 11.61 25.56 25.75
C THR A 529 12.79 25.40 26.69
N THR A 530 13.95 24.94 26.21
CA THR A 530 15.16 24.83 27.03
C THR A 530 15.66 26.19 27.50
N ILE A 531 15.76 27.18 26.61
CA ILE A 531 16.24 28.52 26.98
C ILE A 531 15.31 29.14 28.02
N LEU A 532 13.99 29.10 27.78
CA LEU A 532 13.00 29.64 28.71
C LEU A 532 13.03 28.91 30.06
N GLU A 533 13.13 27.59 30.05
CA GLU A 533 13.24 26.81 31.29
C GLU A 533 14.47 27.20 32.10
N ILE A 534 15.63 27.31 31.45
CA ILE A 534 16.87 27.70 32.14
C ILE A 534 16.75 29.10 32.74
N ILE A 535 16.14 30.04 32.02
CA ILE A 535 15.94 31.39 32.51
C ILE A 535 15.05 31.40 33.74
N VAL A 536 13.87 30.78 33.65
CA VAL A 536 12.90 30.73 34.74
C VAL A 536 13.48 29.97 35.94
N SER A 537 14.17 28.85 35.69
CA SER A 537 14.75 28.03 36.74
C SER A 537 15.89 28.74 37.47
N ALA A 538 16.75 29.45 36.75
CA ALA A 538 17.83 30.24 37.35
C ALA A 538 17.28 31.38 38.21
N MET A 539 16.25 32.09 37.73
CA MET A 539 15.61 33.16 38.49
C MET A 539 14.94 32.63 39.77
N ALA A 540 14.19 31.54 39.69
CA ALA A 540 13.55 30.94 40.86
C ALA A 540 14.59 30.39 41.85
N ALA A 541 15.60 29.66 41.35
CA ALA A 541 16.69 29.13 42.17
C ALA A 541 17.46 30.25 42.89
N TYR A 542 17.71 31.37 42.21
CA TYR A 542 18.35 32.55 42.78
C TYR A 542 17.56 33.12 43.94
N ALA A 543 16.25 33.33 43.74
CA ALA A 543 15.35 33.83 44.77
C ALA A 543 15.35 32.89 46.00
N PHE A 544 15.22 31.58 45.79
CA PHE A 544 15.24 30.60 46.87
C PHE A 544 16.61 30.40 47.56
N SER A 545 17.70 30.89 46.95
CA SER A 545 19.05 30.80 47.51
C SER A 545 19.42 32.06 48.30
N TRP A 546 19.34 33.24 47.68
CA TRP A 546 19.94 34.47 48.21
C TRP A 546 18.95 35.58 48.54
N MET A 547 17.70 35.52 48.07
CA MET A 547 16.69 36.50 48.49
C MET A 547 16.04 36.08 49.81
N GLN A 548 15.78 37.06 50.67
CA GLN A 548 15.06 36.88 51.93
C GLN A 548 13.62 37.37 51.74
N PHE A 549 12.66 36.45 51.85
CA PHE A 549 11.23 36.76 51.79
C PHE A 549 10.46 35.81 52.70
N PRO A 550 9.32 36.25 53.27
CA PRO A 550 8.54 35.44 54.20
C PRO A 550 8.03 34.16 53.53
N GLY A 551 8.13 33.01 54.22
CA GLY A 551 7.62 31.73 53.72
C GLY A 551 8.50 30.99 52.72
N ARG A 552 9.72 31.48 52.42
CA ARG A 552 10.66 30.88 51.45
C ARG A 552 10.85 29.36 51.57
N GLY A 553 11.02 28.87 52.80
CA GLY A 553 11.22 27.43 53.06
C GLY A 553 9.98 26.59 52.77
N ILE A 554 8.80 27.06 53.18
CA ILE A 554 7.53 26.37 52.96
C ILE A 554 7.21 26.32 51.46
N LEU A 555 7.35 27.45 50.76
CA LEU A 555 7.14 27.51 49.31
C LEU A 555 8.08 26.56 48.56
N PHE A 556 9.34 26.46 48.98
CA PHE A 556 10.28 25.52 48.38
C PHE A 556 9.91 24.06 48.66
N SER A 557 9.44 23.73 49.87
CA SER A 557 8.94 22.39 50.20
C SER A 557 7.70 22.01 49.38
N ILE A 558 6.78 22.95 49.14
CA ILE A 558 5.62 22.75 48.25
C ILE A 558 6.10 22.46 46.83
N PHE A 559 7.06 23.24 46.33
CA PHE A 559 7.69 22.97 45.03
C PHE A 559 8.20 21.53 44.96
N LEU A 560 9.00 21.09 45.92
CA LEU A 560 9.51 19.72 45.96
C LEU A 560 8.40 18.66 46.01
N ALA A 561 7.32 18.90 46.75
CA ALA A 561 6.19 17.97 46.81
C ALA A 561 5.54 17.72 45.45
N THR A 562 5.55 18.70 44.54
CA THR A 562 5.01 18.51 43.17
C THR A 562 5.80 17.51 42.33
N MET A 563 7.08 17.24 42.65
CA MET A 563 7.86 16.22 41.97
C MET A 563 7.38 14.79 42.27
N MET A 564 6.59 14.60 43.33
CA MET A 564 6.00 13.30 43.66
C MET A 564 4.77 12.97 42.82
N VAL A 565 4.21 13.95 42.09
CA VAL A 565 3.03 13.77 41.24
C VAL A 565 3.47 13.19 39.89
N PRO A 566 2.93 12.03 39.46
CA PRO A 566 3.22 11.48 38.14
C PRO A 566 2.69 12.39 37.03
N GLY A 567 3.51 12.66 36.01
CA GLY A 567 3.15 13.58 34.92
C GLY A 567 1.94 13.10 34.11
N GLU A 568 1.75 11.79 34.02
CA GLU A 568 0.66 11.14 33.27
C GLU A 568 -0.72 11.48 33.85
N VAL A 569 -0.81 11.67 35.17
CA VAL A 569 -2.06 12.05 35.86
C VAL A 569 -2.47 13.48 35.49
N LEU A 570 -1.49 14.34 35.19
CA LEU A 570 -1.72 15.73 34.81
C LEU A 570 -2.07 15.90 33.32
N LEU A 571 -1.97 14.84 32.51
CA LEU A 571 -2.16 14.92 31.06
C LEU A 571 -3.57 15.37 30.66
N VAL A 572 -4.62 14.73 31.20
CA VAL A 572 -6.01 15.09 30.89
C VAL A 572 -6.38 16.49 31.39
N PRO A 573 -6.07 16.87 32.66
CA PRO A 573 -6.30 18.24 33.13
C PRO A 573 -5.60 19.30 32.28
N ASN A 574 -4.33 19.06 31.90
CA ASN A 574 -3.56 19.99 31.08
C ASN A 574 -4.13 20.12 29.67
N PHE A 575 -4.55 19.00 29.06
CA PHE A 575 -5.21 19.01 27.74
C PHE A 575 -6.49 19.85 27.76
N ILE A 576 -7.34 19.68 28.78
CA ILE A 576 -8.57 20.47 28.95
C ILE A 576 -8.22 21.96 29.11
N THR A 577 -7.17 22.28 29.86
CA THR A 577 -6.71 23.65 30.11
C THR A 577 -6.27 24.34 28.81
N VAL A 578 -5.41 23.68 28.03
CA VAL A 578 -4.90 24.18 26.75
C VAL A 578 -6.02 24.33 25.71
N THR A 579 -7.00 23.42 25.74
CA THR A 579 -8.20 23.50 24.90
C THR A 579 -9.04 24.72 25.26
N LYS A 580 -9.27 24.98 26.55
CA LYS A 580 -10.00 26.18 27.02
C LYS A 580 -9.29 27.48 26.66
N PHE A 581 -7.96 27.48 26.60
CA PHE A 581 -7.18 28.63 26.15
C PHE A 581 -7.14 28.80 24.63
N GLY A 582 -7.69 27.87 23.84
CA GLY A 582 -7.61 27.91 22.38
C GLY A 582 -6.19 27.72 21.84
N TRP A 583 -5.31 27.06 22.61
CA TRP A 583 -3.90 26.87 22.24
C TRP A 583 -3.65 25.61 21.40
N ILE A 584 -4.67 24.78 21.20
CA ILE A 584 -4.58 23.55 20.39
C ILE A 584 -4.08 23.91 18.98
N ASP A 585 -3.19 23.08 18.45
CA ASP A 585 -2.52 23.29 17.17
C ASP A 585 -1.75 24.62 17.09
N THR A 586 -1.01 24.96 18.16
CA THR A 586 -0.10 26.12 18.20
C THR A 586 1.20 25.80 18.95
N TYR A 587 2.23 26.62 18.77
CA TYR A 587 3.47 26.51 19.56
C TYR A 587 3.26 26.83 21.05
N TYR A 588 2.22 27.56 21.43
CA TYR A 588 1.94 27.88 22.83
C TYR A 588 1.69 26.61 23.64
N ALA A 589 0.87 25.69 23.11
CA ALA A 589 0.61 24.39 23.72
C ALA A 589 1.87 23.54 23.89
N LEU A 590 2.88 23.73 23.03
CA LEU A 590 4.09 22.91 23.00
C LEU A 590 5.24 23.48 23.85
N ILE A 591 5.24 24.79 24.10
CA ILE A 591 6.35 25.48 24.78
C ILE A 591 5.96 25.89 26.19
N ILE A 592 4.88 26.67 26.35
CA ILE A 592 4.56 27.38 27.60
C ILE A 592 4.34 26.43 28.80
N PRO A 593 3.61 25.31 28.68
CA PRO A 593 3.44 24.38 29.81
C PRO A 593 4.75 23.79 30.34
N TRP A 594 5.81 23.85 29.54
CA TRP A 594 7.06 23.16 29.78
C TRP A 594 8.23 24.09 30.11
N ILE A 595 8.00 25.39 30.34
CA ILE A 595 9.08 26.34 30.71
C ILE A 595 9.43 26.33 32.20
N VAL A 596 8.76 25.50 33.01
CA VAL A 596 9.04 25.38 34.45
C VAL A 596 9.41 23.94 34.75
N SER A 597 10.55 23.75 35.40
CA SER A 597 11.00 22.46 35.89
C SER A 597 11.44 22.59 37.34
N VAL A 598 10.70 21.95 38.23
CA VAL A 598 11.03 21.94 39.66
C VAL A 598 12.37 21.28 39.92
N PHE A 599 12.68 20.21 39.17
CA PHE A 599 13.98 19.56 39.24
C PHE A 599 15.13 20.51 38.86
N SER A 600 14.98 21.26 37.77
CA SER A 600 15.99 22.25 37.33
C SER A 600 16.16 23.37 38.36
N ILE A 601 15.06 23.87 38.94
CA ILE A 601 15.09 24.86 40.04
C ILE A 601 15.85 24.29 41.25
N PHE A 602 15.53 23.07 41.67
CA PHE A 602 16.18 22.41 42.80
C PHE A 602 17.69 22.25 42.55
N LEU A 603 18.06 21.69 41.40
CA LEU A 603 19.45 21.41 41.04
C LEU A 603 20.29 22.70 40.98
N MET A 604 19.77 23.76 40.33
CA MET A 604 20.43 25.07 40.30
C MET A 604 20.54 25.71 41.68
N ARG A 605 19.48 25.60 42.50
CA ARG A 605 19.49 26.13 43.87
C ARG A 605 20.54 25.44 44.73
N GLN A 606 20.66 24.11 44.65
CA GLN A 606 21.67 23.39 45.42
C GLN A 606 23.09 23.84 45.06
N HIS A 607 23.34 24.11 43.78
CA HIS A 607 24.62 24.64 43.35
C HIS A 607 24.82 26.10 43.78
N PHE A 608 23.82 26.96 43.66
CA PHE A 608 23.90 28.36 44.09
C PHE A 608 24.20 28.48 45.60
N LEU A 609 23.62 27.63 46.43
CA LEU A 609 23.91 27.58 47.87
C LEU A 609 25.35 27.12 48.20
N SER A 610 26.01 26.43 47.28
CA SER A 610 27.42 26.01 47.44
C SER A 610 28.42 27.11 47.10
N LEU A 611 27.98 28.21 46.47
CA LEU A 611 28.85 29.32 46.12
C LEU A 611 29.16 30.16 47.38
N PRO A 612 30.41 30.62 47.56
CA PRO A 612 30.80 31.40 48.74
C PRO A 612 29.95 32.67 48.89
N LEU A 613 29.43 32.93 50.09
CA LEU A 613 28.60 34.09 50.38
C LEU A 613 29.38 35.41 50.22
N GLU A 614 30.70 35.39 50.44
CA GLU A 614 31.54 36.60 50.32
C GLU A 614 31.52 37.18 48.90
N LEU A 615 31.26 36.36 47.87
CA LEU A 615 31.11 36.84 46.49
C LEU A 615 29.93 37.79 46.33
N PHE A 616 28.82 37.50 47.04
CA PHE A 616 27.63 38.35 46.99
C PHE A 616 27.84 39.65 47.77
N ASP A 617 28.45 39.57 48.95
CA ASP A 617 28.75 40.75 49.77
C ASP A 617 29.72 41.69 49.04
N ALA A 618 30.79 41.16 48.42
CA ALA A 618 31.73 41.94 47.61
C ALA A 618 31.02 42.61 46.42
N ALA A 619 30.22 41.86 45.66
CA ALA A 619 29.49 42.43 44.53
C ALA A 619 28.49 43.51 44.97
N LYS A 620 27.88 43.38 46.14
CA LYS A 620 26.98 44.38 46.71
C LYS A 620 27.72 45.67 47.08
N ILE A 621 28.94 45.57 47.61
CA ILE A 621 29.81 46.72 47.87
C ILE A 621 30.16 47.44 46.56
N ASP A 622 30.37 46.70 45.46
CA ASP A 622 30.59 47.23 44.10
C ASP A 622 29.33 47.82 43.43
N GLY A 623 28.20 47.90 44.15
CA GLY A 623 26.94 48.42 43.61
C GLY A 623 26.24 47.50 42.61
N CYS A 624 26.58 46.20 42.61
CA CYS A 624 25.96 45.22 41.73
C CYS A 624 24.52 44.90 42.16
N SER A 625 23.56 45.02 41.23
CA SER A 625 22.17 44.63 41.48
C SER A 625 22.00 43.11 41.49
N HIS A 626 20.92 42.61 42.10
CA HIS A 626 20.57 41.18 42.10
C HIS A 626 20.49 40.59 40.67
N TRP A 627 19.90 41.33 39.73
CA TRP A 627 19.81 40.91 38.33
C TRP A 627 21.19 40.76 37.70
N ARG A 628 22.08 41.74 37.93
CA ARG A 628 23.44 41.72 37.41
C ARG A 628 24.26 40.60 38.04
N PHE A 629 24.15 40.40 39.36
CA PHE A 629 24.83 39.33 40.08
C PHE A 629 24.41 37.94 39.58
N LEU A 630 23.10 37.71 39.38
CA LEU A 630 22.58 36.45 38.85
C LEU A 630 23.25 36.09 37.51
N TRP A 631 23.18 37.00 36.53
CA TRP A 631 23.58 36.69 35.16
C TRP A 631 25.09 36.81 34.92
N GLN A 632 25.79 37.72 35.61
CA GLN A 632 27.22 37.95 35.40
C GLN A 632 28.12 37.12 36.33
N ILE A 633 27.62 36.65 37.47
CA ILE A 633 28.42 35.94 38.47
C ILE A 633 27.86 34.54 38.76
N ALA A 634 26.62 34.44 39.26
CA ALA A 634 26.08 33.16 39.73
C ALA A 634 25.92 32.13 38.60
N VAL A 635 25.27 32.49 37.48
CA VAL A 635 25.04 31.58 36.34
C VAL A 635 26.36 31.11 35.69
N PRO A 636 27.35 31.99 35.39
CA PRO A 636 28.64 31.55 34.84
C PRO A 636 29.42 30.59 35.75
N LEU A 637 29.43 30.84 37.07
CA LEU A 637 30.05 29.92 38.04
C LEU A 637 29.31 28.59 38.15
N SER A 638 28.04 28.56 37.76
CA SER A 638 27.15 27.39 37.78
C SER A 638 27.03 26.70 36.42
N LYS A 639 27.90 27.03 35.46
CA LYS A 639 27.86 26.50 34.09
C LYS A 639 27.71 24.97 34.00
N PRO A 640 28.39 24.13 34.80
CA PRO A 640 28.21 22.67 34.71
C PRO A 640 26.77 22.23 35.00
N VAL A 641 26.13 22.83 36.00
CA VAL A 641 24.77 22.53 36.45
C VAL A 641 23.75 23.07 35.45
N VAL A 642 23.95 24.30 34.96
CA VAL A 642 23.12 24.92 33.91
C VAL A 642 23.14 24.09 32.61
N VAL A 643 24.33 23.67 32.16
CA VAL A 643 24.48 22.84 30.96
C VAL A 643 23.82 21.47 31.15
N THR A 644 23.91 20.89 32.35
CA THR A 644 23.27 19.61 32.67
C THR A 644 21.75 19.72 32.61
N SER A 645 21.15 20.73 33.25
CA SER A 645 19.71 21.01 33.15
C SER A 645 19.28 21.27 31.71
N ALA A 646 20.07 22.06 30.96
CA ALA A 646 19.74 22.42 29.58
C ALA A 646 19.74 21.18 28.67
N LEU A 647 20.74 20.30 28.82
CA LEU A 647 20.82 19.07 28.05
C LEU A 647 19.66 18.12 28.36
N LEU A 648 19.36 17.90 29.65
CA LEU A 648 18.24 17.06 30.07
C LEU A 648 16.91 17.58 29.52
N LYS A 649 16.70 18.91 29.58
CA LYS A 649 15.51 19.52 29.02
C LYS A 649 15.45 19.39 27.50
N PHE A 650 16.55 19.69 26.81
CA PHE A 650 16.61 19.59 25.36
C PHE A 650 16.27 18.17 24.88
N VAL A 651 16.89 17.15 25.49
CA VAL A 651 16.63 15.73 25.14
C VAL A 651 15.18 15.34 25.45
N GLY A 652 14.65 15.76 26.60
CA GLY A 652 13.24 15.51 26.95
C GLY A 652 12.27 16.15 25.95
N SER A 653 12.53 17.40 25.56
CA SER A 653 11.71 18.11 24.57
C SER A 653 11.85 17.53 23.16
N TRP A 654 13.03 17.04 22.79
CA TRP A 654 13.27 16.38 21.50
C TRP A 654 12.50 15.06 21.38
N ASN A 655 12.45 14.29 22.48
CA ASN A 655 11.80 12.97 22.53
C ASN A 655 10.31 13.04 22.87
N ALA A 656 9.75 14.24 23.07
CA ALA A 656 8.34 14.40 23.41
C ALA A 656 7.43 13.85 22.31
N PHE A 657 6.62 12.86 22.64
CA PHE A 657 5.70 12.20 21.70
C PHE A 657 4.25 12.42 22.10
N LEU A 658 3.85 11.87 23.26
CA LEU A 658 2.45 11.78 23.67
C LEU A 658 1.75 13.14 23.74
N TRP A 659 2.37 14.12 24.40
CA TRP A 659 1.81 15.48 24.50
C TRP A 659 1.64 16.16 23.14
N VAL A 660 2.65 16.05 22.26
CA VAL A 660 2.59 16.66 20.93
C VAL A 660 1.48 16.01 20.09
N LEU A 661 1.35 14.68 20.17
CA LEU A 661 0.33 13.94 19.43
C LEU A 661 -1.08 14.39 19.80
N ILE A 662 -1.37 14.62 21.08
CA ILE A 662 -2.73 14.99 21.52
C ILE A 662 -3.08 16.46 21.30
N VAL A 663 -2.10 17.38 21.29
CA VAL A 663 -2.36 18.83 21.14
C VAL A 663 -2.14 19.38 19.73
N THR A 664 -1.68 18.56 18.78
CA THR A 664 -1.45 18.98 17.38
C THR A 664 -2.31 18.18 16.40
N ASN A 665 -3.01 18.90 15.53
CA ASN A 665 -3.90 18.31 14.52
C ASN A 665 -3.34 18.46 13.11
N SER A 666 -2.51 19.48 12.85
CA SER A 666 -1.95 19.74 11.53
C SER A 666 -0.46 19.38 11.42
N PRO A 667 0.03 19.03 10.21
CA PRO A 667 1.47 18.86 9.97
C PRO A 667 2.30 20.13 10.26
N LYS A 668 1.68 21.30 10.41
CA LYS A 668 2.37 22.58 10.60
C LYS A 668 3.16 22.63 11.91
N TYR A 669 2.68 21.97 12.98
CA TYR A 669 3.24 22.03 14.33
C TYR A 669 3.76 20.70 14.87
N ARG A 670 3.53 19.59 14.17
CA ARG A 670 4.03 18.26 14.56
C ARG A 670 5.56 18.22 14.64
N THR A 671 6.05 17.40 15.55
CA THR A 671 7.48 17.13 15.77
C THR A 671 7.92 15.84 15.08
N LEU A 672 9.24 15.63 15.07
CA LEU A 672 9.91 14.52 14.41
C LEU A 672 9.46 13.16 14.97
N THR A 673 9.32 13.08 16.30
CA THR A 673 8.83 11.90 17.03
C THR A 673 7.41 11.51 16.62
N VAL A 674 6.50 12.48 16.47
CA VAL A 674 5.15 12.25 15.97
C VAL A 674 5.17 11.81 14.50
N GLY A 675 6.07 12.37 13.70
CA GLY A 675 6.27 11.96 12.31
C GLY A 675 6.65 10.48 12.13
N LEU A 676 7.26 9.84 13.14
CA LEU A 676 7.55 8.40 13.09
C LEU A 676 6.27 7.54 13.09
N GLN A 677 5.15 8.04 13.61
CA GLN A 677 3.87 7.32 13.59
C GLN A 677 3.35 7.09 12.16
N THR A 678 3.78 7.89 11.18
CA THR A 678 3.41 7.72 9.75
C THR A 678 3.72 6.31 9.22
N PHE A 679 4.68 5.60 9.83
CA PHE A 679 5.07 4.25 9.40
C PHE A 679 4.34 3.13 10.15
N SER A 680 3.39 3.46 11.04
CA SER A 680 2.62 2.48 11.80
C SER A 680 1.13 2.77 11.65
N SER A 681 0.39 1.81 11.11
CA SER A 681 -1.07 1.87 10.96
C SER A 681 -1.74 0.65 11.59
N GLU A 682 -3.08 0.62 11.60
CA GLU A 682 -3.86 -0.53 12.07
C GLU A 682 -3.59 -1.81 11.25
N VAL A 683 -3.23 -1.64 9.98
CA VAL A 683 -2.96 -2.76 9.04
C VAL A 683 -1.53 -3.27 9.19
N GLY A 684 -0.66 -2.56 9.92
CA GLY A 684 0.69 -3.00 10.25
C GLY A 684 1.73 -1.87 10.25
N THR A 685 2.97 -2.23 10.54
CA THR A 685 4.11 -1.31 10.64
C THR A 685 5.11 -1.56 9.53
N LEU A 686 5.51 -0.51 8.81
CA LEU A 686 6.57 -0.54 7.81
C LEU A 686 7.93 -0.42 8.50
N TYR A 687 8.38 -1.49 9.16
CA TYR A 687 9.57 -1.48 10.01
C TYR A 687 10.84 -1.00 9.29
N ASN A 688 11.08 -1.37 8.03
CA ASN A 688 12.22 -0.90 7.25
C ASN A 688 12.25 0.64 7.12
N MET A 689 11.11 1.26 6.83
CA MET A 689 11.00 2.71 6.71
C MET A 689 11.01 3.41 8.08
N LEU A 690 10.33 2.82 9.08
CA LEU A 690 10.35 3.30 10.46
C LEU A 690 11.77 3.36 11.01
N MET A 691 12.57 2.32 10.79
CA MET A 691 13.97 2.26 11.23
C MET A 691 14.86 3.26 10.48
N ALA A 692 14.61 3.48 9.18
CA ALA A 692 15.28 4.53 8.42
C ALA A 692 14.96 5.92 8.99
N ALA A 693 13.68 6.18 9.28
CA ALA A 693 13.21 7.42 9.89
C ALA A 693 13.77 7.64 11.30
N ALA A 694 13.74 6.62 12.14
CA ALA A 694 14.31 6.66 13.48
C ALA A 694 15.81 6.96 13.44
N THR A 695 16.55 6.38 12.49
CA THR A 695 17.99 6.59 12.34
C THR A 695 18.34 8.05 12.08
N PHE A 696 17.71 8.71 11.10
CA PHE A 696 18.00 10.14 10.86
C PHE A 696 17.42 11.04 11.96
N SER A 697 16.40 10.56 12.69
CA SER A 697 15.74 11.33 13.75
C SER A 697 16.57 11.42 15.04
N ILE A 698 17.32 10.38 15.37
CA ILE A 698 18.18 10.35 16.56
C ILE A 698 19.55 11.00 16.32
N LEU A 699 19.97 11.14 15.05
CA LEU A 699 21.30 11.60 14.68
C LEU A 699 21.73 12.93 15.35
N PRO A 700 20.88 13.98 15.45
CA PRO A 700 21.25 15.22 16.15
C PRO A 700 21.52 15.04 17.63
N VAL A 701 20.71 14.20 18.29
CA VAL A 701 20.85 13.95 19.72
C VAL A 701 22.17 13.24 19.99
N VAL A 702 22.54 12.27 19.14
CA VAL A 702 23.84 11.60 19.19
C VAL A 702 24.99 12.61 18.99
N ILE A 703 24.89 13.48 17.98
CA ILE A 703 25.89 14.52 17.73
C ILE A 703 26.04 15.45 18.94
N ILE A 704 24.94 15.98 19.47
CA ILE A 704 24.94 16.87 20.65
C ILE A 704 25.55 16.15 21.85
N PHE A 705 25.19 14.88 22.08
CA PHE A 705 25.73 14.08 23.18
C PHE A 705 27.26 13.92 23.06
N LEU A 706 27.79 13.60 21.87
CA LEU A 706 29.23 13.44 21.65
C LEU A 706 30.02 14.70 22.03
N PHE A 707 29.47 15.89 21.78
CA PHE A 707 30.09 17.17 22.17
C PHE A 707 29.86 17.56 23.64
N THR A 708 28.75 17.14 24.25
CA THR A 708 28.33 17.58 25.59
C THR A 708 28.66 16.58 26.72
N GLN A 709 28.97 15.32 26.42
CA GLN A 709 29.23 14.24 27.39
C GLN A 709 30.25 14.62 28.48
N LYS A 710 31.29 15.41 28.15
CA LYS A 710 32.32 15.85 29.12
C LYS A 710 31.75 16.74 30.24
N TYR A 711 30.68 17.49 29.97
CA TYR A 711 30.00 18.33 30.95
C TYR A 711 29.07 17.49 31.83
N PHE A 712 28.42 16.48 31.24
CA PHE A 712 27.55 15.55 31.95
C PHE A 712 28.30 14.83 33.08
N VAL A 713 29.47 14.25 32.77
CA VAL A 713 30.33 13.57 33.76
C VAL A 713 30.77 14.51 34.88
N ARG A 714 31.13 15.76 34.55
CA ARG A 714 31.56 16.77 35.53
C ARG A 714 30.43 17.31 36.40
N GLY A 715 29.21 17.42 35.87
CA GLY A 715 28.04 17.93 36.58
C GLY A 715 27.56 16.95 37.65
N ILE A 716 27.45 15.66 37.32
CA ILE A 716 26.97 14.62 38.24
C ILE A 716 28.04 14.25 39.29
N ALA A 717 29.33 14.22 38.90
CA ALA A 717 30.39 13.84 39.82
C ALA A 717 30.59 14.84 40.98
N ARG A 718 30.21 16.12 40.82
CA ARG A 718 30.39 17.16 41.85
C ARG A 718 29.23 17.27 42.84
N THR A 719 28.04 16.78 42.51
CA THR A 719 26.88 16.81 43.43
C THR A 719 26.85 15.63 44.40
N GLY A 720 27.66 14.59 44.18
CA GLY A 720 27.71 13.37 44.99
C GLY A 720 28.93 13.20 45.89
N LEU A 721 29.95 14.07 45.81
CA LEU A 721 31.14 14.00 46.65
C LEU A 721 31.08 15.11 47.71
N LYS A 722 30.82 14.72 48.96
CA LYS A 722 31.22 15.46 50.16
C LYS A 722 32.66 15.14 50.50
#